data_AF-A0AAW2RW60-F1
#
_entry.id   AF-A0AAW2RW60-F1
#
_cell.length_a   1.000
_cell.length_b   1.000
_cell.length_c   1.000
_cell.angle_alpha   90.00
_cell.angle_beta   90.00
_cell.angle_gamma   90.00
#
_symmetry.space_group_name_H-M   'P 1'
#
loop_
_entity.id
_entity.type
_entity.pdbx_description
1 polymer ?
#
loop_
_entity_poly.entity_id
_entity_poly.type
_entity_poly.pdbx_seq_one_letter_code
_entity_poly.pdbx_strand_id
1 'polypeptide(L)'
;MSMDLQKQRSCSQFKNSIEDPMNTLSGWSNATAIHHCNWTGVSCTNPAPFLVSSLNLQSLNLSGEISASICKLANLAHLNLADNLFNQPIPLHLSECGTLFKPLQVLDFSRNHVEGKIPESIGSLRQLRVLNLGSNLLSGGVPVVFGNFTELVVLDLSHNPFLVSEFPADIGELGNLEQLLLQSSGFYGEIPADFFKGLNSLTILDLSQNNLTGNLPRIELFLPNLVSFDVSQNKLSGSFPNGVCEAKSLVSLSLHTNFFNGSIPNDLINECTNLERFEVQNNGFSGNFPSWLWSLPKLKLIRAENNRFTGEIPDSISEAAQLEHVQIDNNSFTSTFPLGIGNIPEVKKCKKLVSLSLADNSFAGEIPESLADLPVLTYLDLSKNNLTGPIPQELEKLKLALFNVSYNKLSGRVPASLISGLPASFLQGNPGLCGPGLPNSCLDDKSISTPSGFTKLTCALVFTALAFALLPVFKSSEKRGQDSSKIRQKYCENLGICHSDDSIFLIYEYLPKGSLGDLISKPDFNLPWSMRLKIAIGIAQGLAYLHKDYLPHLLHRNLKSNNVLLDADFQPKLTDFALDRIIGENTFQSVIASESASSCYLAPALLIPASVPSRMWSHEKGHRTKRHLQLGVVLLELLTGRQAEKKESEEASIDVVKRGHRCAMSLKHFSLWETSLQDVEFSASVDSSVLSELEAYTLILIHSNLFYMKLYPVSWMFDPRGRQ
;
A
#
# COMPACT_ATOMS: atom_id res chain seq x y z
N MET A 1 -49.43 29.56 -11.25
CA MET A 1 -48.86 28.20 -11.07
C MET A 1 -48.36 28.14 -9.64
N SER A 2 -48.75 27.15 -8.82
CA SER A 2 -48.32 27.12 -7.42
C SER A 2 -46.78 27.02 -7.33
N MET A 3 -46.18 27.65 -6.33
CA MET A 3 -44.72 27.60 -6.10
C MET A 3 -44.18 26.17 -6.02
N ASP A 4 -44.98 25.20 -5.55
CA ASP A 4 -44.56 23.78 -5.50
C ASP A 4 -44.41 23.13 -6.87
N LEU A 5 -45.27 23.47 -7.84
CA LEU A 5 -45.15 22.95 -9.20
C LEU A 5 -43.85 23.39 -9.88
N GLN A 6 -43.33 24.58 -9.56
CA GLN A 6 -42.08 25.07 -10.12
C GLN A 6 -40.84 24.36 -9.55
N LYS A 7 -40.88 24.00 -8.26
CA LYS A 7 -39.79 23.25 -7.58
C LYS A 7 -39.72 21.81 -8.06
N GLN A 8 -40.87 21.14 -8.12
CA GLN A 8 -40.98 19.77 -8.65
C GLN A 8 -40.48 19.68 -10.09
N ARG A 9 -40.79 20.69 -10.92
CA ARG A 9 -40.22 20.81 -12.27
C ARG A 9 -38.71 20.99 -12.26
N SER A 10 -38.14 21.75 -11.33
CA SER A 10 -36.69 21.98 -11.27
C SER A 10 -35.93 20.70 -10.87
N CYS A 11 -36.44 19.96 -9.89
CA CYS A 11 -35.89 18.64 -9.53
C CYS A 11 -36.10 17.61 -10.65
N SER A 12 -37.24 17.63 -11.34
CA SER A 12 -37.47 16.75 -12.50
C SER A 12 -36.56 17.09 -13.67
N GLN A 13 -36.28 18.38 -13.92
CA GLN A 13 -35.32 18.84 -14.92
C GLN A 13 -33.91 18.38 -14.58
N PHE A 14 -33.52 18.44 -13.31
CA PHE A 14 -32.23 17.92 -12.85
C PHE A 14 -32.15 16.39 -13.01
N LYS A 15 -33.19 15.65 -12.62
CA LYS A 15 -33.26 14.20 -12.87
C LYS A 15 -33.10 13.85 -14.35
N ASN A 16 -33.67 14.65 -15.26
CA ASN A 16 -33.55 14.39 -16.69
C ASN A 16 -32.15 14.69 -17.27
N SER A 17 -31.29 15.42 -16.55
CA SER A 17 -29.92 15.71 -16.98
C SER A 17 -28.89 14.70 -16.46
N ILE A 18 -29.31 13.79 -15.58
CA ILE A 18 -28.46 12.78 -14.97
C ILE A 18 -28.85 11.38 -15.45
N GLU A 19 -27.86 10.52 -15.61
CA GLU A 19 -28.07 9.11 -15.90
C GLU A 19 -28.21 8.35 -14.58
N ASP A 20 -29.33 7.66 -14.42
CA ASP A 20 -29.67 6.86 -13.24
C ASP A 20 -29.91 5.39 -13.65
N PRO A 21 -28.83 4.61 -13.90
CA PRO A 21 -28.95 3.25 -14.42
C PRO A 21 -29.64 2.29 -13.44
N MET A 22 -29.62 2.62 -12.14
CA MET A 22 -30.24 1.83 -11.09
C MET A 22 -31.68 2.27 -10.80
N ASN A 23 -32.19 3.28 -11.53
CA ASN A 23 -33.53 3.84 -11.39
C ASN A 23 -33.89 4.25 -9.94
N THR A 24 -32.87 4.70 -9.20
CA THR A 24 -32.94 5.11 -7.79
C THR A 24 -33.78 6.36 -7.56
N LEU A 25 -33.87 7.22 -8.57
CA LEU A 25 -34.63 8.46 -8.59
C LEU A 25 -35.98 8.30 -9.28
N SER A 26 -36.44 7.07 -9.56
CA SER A 26 -37.75 6.78 -10.16
C SER A 26 -38.92 7.54 -9.48
N GLY A 27 -38.87 7.67 -8.16
CA GLY A 27 -39.88 8.40 -7.36
C GLY A 27 -39.95 9.91 -7.60
N TRP A 28 -38.93 10.53 -8.20
CA TRP A 28 -38.97 11.93 -8.60
C TRP A 28 -39.84 12.08 -9.85
N SER A 29 -41.15 12.22 -9.65
CA SER A 29 -42.11 12.38 -10.74
C SER A 29 -43.34 13.16 -10.29
N ASN A 30 -43.77 14.11 -11.12
CA ASN A 30 -45.01 14.87 -10.94
C ASN A 30 -46.27 13.99 -11.06
N ALA A 31 -46.13 12.76 -11.57
CA ALA A 31 -47.25 11.82 -11.71
C ALA A 31 -47.51 10.99 -10.44
N THR A 32 -46.59 11.04 -9.46
CA THR A 32 -46.74 10.31 -8.20
C THR A 32 -47.44 11.18 -7.16
N ALA A 33 -48.27 10.56 -6.30
CA ALA A 33 -48.90 11.25 -5.16
C ALA A 33 -47.91 11.58 -4.02
N ILE A 34 -46.62 11.32 -4.22
CA ILE A 34 -45.57 11.49 -3.22
C ILE A 34 -45.12 12.94 -3.22
N HIS A 35 -45.26 13.59 -2.07
CA HIS A 35 -44.77 14.95 -1.87
C HIS A 35 -43.24 15.02 -2.09
N HIS A 36 -42.74 16.06 -2.76
CA HIS A 36 -41.33 16.15 -3.18
C HIS A 36 -40.31 16.11 -2.04
N CYS A 37 -40.72 16.50 -0.83
CA CYS A 37 -39.86 16.40 0.35
C CYS A 37 -39.64 14.97 0.86
N ASN A 38 -40.40 14.00 0.34
CA ASN A 38 -40.24 12.58 0.63
C ASN A 38 -39.50 11.84 -0.50
N TRP A 39 -39.04 12.56 -1.53
CA TRP A 39 -38.25 11.97 -2.59
C TRP A 39 -36.87 11.56 -2.07
N THR A 40 -36.33 10.49 -2.64
CA THR A 40 -34.98 9.99 -2.30
C THR A 40 -33.97 11.13 -2.35
N GLY A 41 -33.26 11.33 -1.24
CA GLY A 41 -32.20 12.34 -1.13
C GLY A 41 -32.67 13.80 -1.02
N VAL A 42 -33.98 14.08 -1.02
CA VAL A 42 -34.51 15.44 -0.88
C VAL A 42 -34.85 15.72 0.58
N SER A 43 -34.44 16.87 1.11
CA SER A 43 -34.96 17.40 2.38
C SER A 43 -35.48 18.82 2.19
N CYS A 44 -36.50 19.18 2.97
CA CYS A 44 -37.14 20.49 2.91
C CYS A 44 -37.10 21.24 4.23
N THR A 45 -37.30 22.56 4.18
CA THR A 45 -37.51 23.41 5.36
C THR A 45 -38.79 23.04 6.10
N ASN A 46 -38.76 23.15 7.44
CA ASN A 46 -39.88 22.91 8.35
C ASN A 46 -39.85 23.97 9.47
N PRO A 47 -40.96 24.63 9.83
CA PRO A 47 -42.33 24.54 9.30
C PRO A 47 -42.52 25.20 7.93
N ALA A 48 -43.73 25.05 7.36
CA ALA A 48 -44.08 25.50 6.02
C ALA A 48 -43.70 26.97 5.75
N PRO A 49 -43.31 27.33 4.51
CA PRO A 49 -43.37 26.53 3.27
C PRO A 49 -42.26 25.47 3.14
N PHE A 50 -42.60 24.28 2.64
CA PHE A 50 -41.67 23.15 2.45
C PHE A 50 -40.77 23.35 1.22
N LEU A 51 -39.68 24.10 1.39
CA LEU A 51 -38.74 24.45 0.35
C LEU A 51 -37.55 23.49 0.38
N VAL A 52 -37.13 22.96 -0.77
CA VAL A 52 -35.98 22.06 -0.87
C VAL A 52 -34.74 22.78 -0.32
N SER A 53 -34.16 22.22 0.74
CA SER A 53 -33.02 22.77 1.48
C SER A 53 -31.77 21.92 1.35
N SER A 54 -31.92 20.63 1.05
CA SER A 54 -30.83 19.69 0.85
C SER A 54 -31.14 18.71 -0.26
N LEU A 55 -30.14 18.44 -1.09
CA LEU A 55 -30.09 17.33 -2.03
C LEU A 55 -28.86 16.47 -1.67
N ASN A 56 -29.10 15.30 -1.09
CA ASN A 56 -28.09 14.30 -0.76
C ASN A 56 -28.29 13.06 -1.63
N LEU A 57 -27.50 12.96 -2.70
CA LEU A 57 -27.56 11.92 -3.73
C LEU A 57 -26.26 11.11 -3.78
N GLN A 58 -25.59 10.95 -2.64
CA GLN A 58 -24.34 10.22 -2.56
C GLN A 58 -24.50 8.70 -2.81
N SER A 59 -23.49 8.06 -3.40
CA SER A 59 -23.44 6.59 -3.55
C SER A 59 -24.61 5.98 -4.33
N LEU A 60 -25.15 6.71 -5.32
CA LEU A 60 -26.29 6.29 -6.13
C LEU A 60 -25.90 5.83 -7.54
N ASN A 61 -24.59 5.80 -7.86
CA ASN A 61 -24.07 5.43 -9.18
C ASN A 61 -24.65 6.31 -10.31
N LEU A 62 -24.88 7.59 -10.01
CA LEU A 62 -25.38 8.60 -10.92
C LEU A 62 -24.25 9.13 -11.82
N SER A 63 -24.57 9.50 -13.05
CA SER A 63 -23.64 10.19 -13.95
C SER A 63 -24.35 11.28 -14.77
N GLY A 64 -23.68 11.87 -15.76
CA GLY A 64 -24.26 12.91 -16.62
C GLY A 64 -23.90 14.33 -16.19
N GLU A 65 -24.76 15.30 -16.50
CA GLU A 65 -24.49 16.72 -16.32
C GLU A 65 -25.24 17.30 -15.11
N ILE A 66 -24.53 18.12 -14.33
CA ILE A 66 -25.13 18.94 -13.27
C ILE A 66 -25.81 20.15 -13.92
N SER A 67 -27.12 20.03 -14.18
CA SER A 67 -27.91 21.07 -14.85
C SER A 67 -28.11 22.33 -14.02
N ALA A 68 -28.16 23.49 -14.69
CA ALA A 68 -28.46 24.79 -14.11
C ALA A 68 -29.83 24.87 -13.41
N SER A 69 -30.74 23.90 -13.66
CA SER A 69 -32.01 23.81 -12.94
C SER A 69 -31.84 23.67 -11.42
N ILE A 70 -30.68 23.19 -10.95
CA ILE A 70 -30.39 23.08 -9.52
C ILE A 70 -30.32 24.46 -8.85
N CYS A 71 -29.84 25.48 -9.57
CA CYS A 71 -29.82 26.86 -9.09
C CYS A 71 -31.20 27.53 -9.11
N LYS A 72 -32.27 26.86 -9.55
CA LYS A 72 -33.65 27.36 -9.37
C LYS A 72 -34.22 27.02 -7.98
N LEU A 73 -33.54 26.16 -7.23
CA LEU A 73 -33.93 25.77 -5.88
C LEU A 73 -33.46 26.84 -4.87
N ALA A 74 -34.22 27.92 -4.75
CA ALA A 74 -33.83 29.13 -4.01
C ALA A 74 -33.45 28.96 -2.52
N ASN A 75 -33.71 27.80 -1.91
CA ASN A 75 -33.36 27.50 -0.52
C ASN A 75 -32.32 26.38 -0.36
N LEU A 76 -31.76 25.90 -1.47
CA LEU A 76 -30.80 24.81 -1.46
C LEU A 76 -29.51 25.26 -0.77
N ALA A 77 -29.29 24.76 0.44
CA ALA A 77 -28.11 25.05 1.24
C ALA A 77 -27.09 23.90 1.19
N HIS A 78 -27.52 22.68 0.87
CA HIS A 78 -26.67 21.49 0.87
C HIS A 78 -26.82 20.73 -0.44
N LEU A 79 -25.72 20.59 -1.18
CA LEU A 79 -25.63 19.76 -2.37
C LEU A 79 -24.52 18.73 -2.18
N ASN A 80 -24.91 17.47 -2.00
CA ASN A 80 -23.99 16.35 -1.88
C ASN A 80 -24.24 15.35 -3.02
N LEU A 81 -23.25 15.25 -3.92
CA LEU A 81 -23.22 14.31 -5.05
C LEU A 81 -22.03 13.33 -4.93
N ALA A 82 -21.47 13.16 -3.73
CA ALA A 82 -20.28 12.38 -3.50
C ALA A 82 -20.43 10.90 -3.90
N ASP A 83 -19.32 10.24 -4.23
CA ASP A 83 -19.30 8.80 -4.52
C ASP A 83 -20.25 8.39 -5.66
N ASN A 84 -20.10 9.06 -6.81
CA ASN A 84 -20.88 8.82 -8.02
C ASN A 84 -19.92 8.74 -9.24
N LEU A 85 -20.46 8.83 -10.45
CA LEU A 85 -19.73 8.72 -11.72
C LEU A 85 -19.76 10.02 -12.54
N PHE A 86 -19.98 11.18 -11.89
CA PHE A 86 -19.97 12.47 -12.59
C PHE A 86 -18.58 12.73 -13.19
N ASN A 87 -18.51 12.96 -14.50
CA ASN A 87 -17.26 13.04 -15.25
C ASN A 87 -17.09 14.34 -16.06
N GLN A 88 -17.98 15.31 -15.84
CA GLN A 88 -17.94 16.61 -16.50
C GLN A 88 -17.24 17.66 -15.62
N PRO A 89 -16.77 18.78 -16.19
CA PRO A 89 -16.21 19.87 -15.41
C PRO A 89 -17.19 20.49 -14.43
N ILE A 90 -16.67 21.12 -13.37
CA ILE A 90 -17.46 21.92 -12.43
C ILE A 90 -18.22 23.00 -13.21
N PRO A 91 -19.57 22.99 -13.23
CA PRO A 91 -20.32 23.94 -14.06
C PRO A 91 -20.18 25.38 -13.58
N LEU A 92 -19.95 26.30 -14.52
CA LEU A 92 -19.85 27.73 -14.23
C LEU A 92 -21.12 28.32 -13.60
N HIS A 93 -22.29 27.78 -13.96
CA HIS A 93 -23.59 28.22 -13.46
C HIS A 93 -23.77 27.97 -11.95
N LEU A 94 -22.96 27.10 -11.32
CA LEU A 94 -22.99 26.94 -9.87
C LEU A 94 -22.64 28.24 -9.15
N SER A 95 -21.91 29.15 -9.80
CA SER A 95 -21.68 30.49 -9.26
C SER A 95 -22.95 31.34 -9.15
N GLU A 96 -23.95 31.08 -10.00
CA GLU A 96 -25.27 31.73 -9.95
C GLU A 96 -26.09 31.25 -8.76
N CYS A 97 -25.86 30.01 -8.29
CA CYS A 97 -26.44 29.53 -7.03
C CYS A 97 -26.01 30.41 -5.83
N GLY A 98 -24.92 31.17 -5.93
CA GLY A 98 -24.50 32.15 -4.92
C GLY A 98 -25.44 33.35 -4.77
N THR A 99 -26.31 33.60 -5.76
CA THR A 99 -27.32 34.68 -5.74
C THR A 99 -28.67 34.23 -5.18
N LEU A 100 -28.79 32.97 -4.73
CA LEU A 100 -30.03 32.41 -4.21
C LEU A 100 -30.45 33.04 -2.89
N PHE A 101 -31.76 33.00 -2.61
CA PHE A 101 -32.36 33.55 -1.39
C PHE A 101 -31.73 32.95 -0.11
N LYS A 102 -31.38 31.67 -0.15
CA LYS A 102 -30.47 31.05 0.81
C LYS A 102 -29.21 30.59 0.06
N PRO A 103 -28.03 31.11 0.42
CA PRO A 103 -26.79 30.76 -0.27
C PRO A 103 -26.33 29.36 0.12
N LEU A 104 -25.58 28.72 -0.79
CA LEU A 104 -25.07 27.37 -0.61
C LEU A 104 -24.04 27.32 0.53
N GLN A 105 -24.18 26.33 1.41
CA GLN A 105 -23.32 26.12 2.59
C GLN A 105 -22.45 24.86 2.45
N VAL A 106 -22.96 23.82 1.79
CA VAL A 106 -22.24 22.57 1.57
C VAL A 106 -22.28 22.21 0.10
N LEU A 107 -21.10 22.04 -0.49
CA LEU A 107 -20.89 21.53 -1.82
C LEU A 107 -19.90 20.36 -1.76
N ASP A 108 -20.40 19.14 -1.98
CA ASP A 108 -19.59 17.92 -1.94
C ASP A 108 -19.73 17.14 -3.26
N PHE A 109 -18.66 17.16 -4.04
CA PHE A 109 -18.48 16.39 -5.28
C PHE A 109 -17.41 15.31 -5.13
N SER A 110 -17.02 14.96 -3.91
CA SER A 110 -15.91 14.04 -3.67
C SER A 110 -16.14 12.66 -4.27
N ARG A 111 -15.06 11.93 -4.56
CA ARG A 111 -15.10 10.56 -5.11
C ARG A 111 -15.96 10.46 -6.38
N ASN A 112 -15.64 11.29 -7.37
CA ASN A 112 -16.25 11.26 -8.70
C ASN A 112 -15.14 11.21 -9.78
N HIS A 113 -15.49 11.49 -11.03
CA HIS A 113 -14.57 11.63 -12.15
C HIS A 113 -14.54 13.08 -12.68
N VAL A 114 -14.90 14.07 -11.86
CA VAL A 114 -15.01 15.47 -12.27
C VAL A 114 -13.65 15.94 -12.79
N GLU A 115 -13.62 16.42 -14.02
CA GLU A 115 -12.39 16.85 -14.72
C GLU A 115 -12.32 18.37 -14.93
N GLY A 116 -11.33 18.84 -15.67
CA GLY A 116 -11.19 20.26 -16.00
C GLY A 116 -10.68 21.11 -14.84
N LYS A 117 -10.75 22.44 -14.99
CA LYS A 117 -10.23 23.40 -14.02
C LYS A 117 -11.28 23.76 -12.97
N ILE A 118 -10.84 24.11 -11.77
CA ILE A 118 -11.68 24.79 -10.78
C ILE A 118 -11.98 26.20 -11.31
N PRO A 119 -13.24 26.57 -11.57
CA PRO A 119 -13.57 27.86 -12.17
C PRO A 119 -13.43 29.01 -11.16
N GLU A 120 -12.87 30.14 -11.57
CA GLU A 120 -12.76 31.35 -10.71
C GLU A 120 -14.10 31.82 -10.16
N SER A 121 -15.19 31.59 -10.91
CA SER A 121 -16.53 31.97 -10.49
C SER A 121 -17.01 31.23 -9.23
N ILE A 122 -16.36 30.13 -8.83
CA ILE A 122 -16.69 29.41 -7.58
C ILE A 122 -16.54 30.32 -6.35
N GLY A 123 -15.66 31.33 -6.41
CA GLY A 123 -15.47 32.32 -5.35
C GLY A 123 -16.68 33.22 -5.07
N SER A 124 -17.75 33.15 -5.88
CA SER A 124 -19.02 33.82 -5.58
C SER A 124 -19.77 33.18 -4.41
N LEU A 125 -19.48 31.91 -4.08
CA LEU A 125 -20.16 31.13 -3.06
C LEU A 125 -19.62 31.42 -1.64
N ARG A 126 -19.63 32.70 -1.24
CA ARG A 126 -18.97 33.23 -0.02
C ARG A 126 -19.47 32.65 1.30
N GLN A 127 -20.61 31.98 1.29
CA GLN A 127 -21.27 31.42 2.48
C GLN A 127 -21.06 29.89 2.60
N LEU A 128 -20.19 29.32 1.74
CA LEU A 128 -19.78 27.94 1.85
C LEU A 128 -19.05 27.73 3.18
N ARG A 129 -19.47 26.67 3.88
CA ARG A 129 -18.85 26.12 5.07
C ARG A 129 -18.07 24.84 4.76
N VAL A 130 -18.54 24.07 3.78
CA VAL A 130 -17.88 22.84 3.33
C VAL A 130 -17.76 22.86 1.82
N LEU A 131 -16.52 22.81 1.33
CA LEU A 131 -16.20 22.58 -0.06
C LEU A 131 -15.34 21.31 -0.15
N ASN A 132 -15.94 20.23 -0.63
CA ASN A 132 -15.25 18.96 -0.84
C ASN A 132 -15.24 18.58 -2.31
N LEU A 133 -14.04 18.64 -2.89
CA LEU A 133 -13.74 18.27 -4.27
C LEU A 133 -12.73 17.11 -4.34
N GLY A 134 -12.48 16.44 -3.21
CA GLY A 134 -11.44 15.41 -3.10
C GLY A 134 -11.72 14.16 -3.93
N SER A 135 -10.66 13.45 -4.34
CA SER A 135 -10.75 12.23 -5.18
C SER A 135 -11.51 12.44 -6.49
N ASN A 136 -11.00 13.36 -7.32
CA ASN A 136 -11.52 13.66 -8.66
C ASN A 136 -10.36 13.72 -9.69
N LEU A 137 -10.65 14.19 -10.90
CA LEU A 137 -9.68 14.36 -11.99
C LEU A 137 -9.44 15.85 -12.28
N LEU A 138 -9.58 16.72 -11.27
CA LEU A 138 -9.40 18.16 -11.43
C LEU A 138 -7.97 18.48 -11.87
N SER A 139 -7.85 19.51 -12.71
CA SER A 139 -6.63 19.88 -13.40
C SER A 139 -6.35 21.38 -13.37
N GLY A 140 -5.10 21.75 -13.66
CA GLY A 140 -4.67 23.15 -13.64
C GLY A 140 -4.39 23.67 -12.22
N GLY A 141 -4.33 24.99 -12.08
CA GLY A 141 -4.06 25.65 -10.79
C GLY A 141 -5.31 25.92 -9.96
N VAL A 142 -5.13 26.04 -8.65
CA VAL A 142 -6.17 26.53 -7.73
C VAL A 142 -6.30 28.05 -7.91
N PRO A 143 -7.49 28.57 -8.23
CA PRO A 143 -7.68 30.01 -8.43
C PRO A 143 -7.56 30.77 -7.10
N VAL A 144 -7.00 31.98 -7.15
CA VAL A 144 -6.78 32.90 -6.00
C VAL A 144 -8.05 33.54 -5.42
N VAL A 145 -9.19 32.85 -5.58
CA VAL A 145 -10.52 33.28 -5.12
C VAL A 145 -10.93 32.53 -3.85
N PHE A 146 -10.09 31.63 -3.35
CA PHE A 146 -10.40 30.77 -2.21
C PHE A 146 -10.39 31.56 -0.89
N GLY A 147 -9.61 32.64 -0.82
CA GLY A 147 -9.68 33.63 0.27
C GLY A 147 -11.07 34.29 0.41
N ASN A 148 -11.93 34.24 -0.62
CA ASN A 148 -13.31 34.78 -0.51
C ASN A 148 -14.25 33.92 0.35
N PHE A 149 -13.89 32.69 0.69
CA PHE A 149 -14.73 31.77 1.47
C PHE A 149 -14.58 31.99 2.97
N THR A 150 -14.91 33.19 3.46
CA THR A 150 -14.66 33.58 4.87
C THR A 150 -15.42 32.73 5.90
N GLU A 151 -16.48 32.03 5.50
CA GLU A 151 -17.27 31.12 6.34
C GLU A 151 -16.79 29.65 6.27
N LEU A 152 -15.74 29.36 5.50
CA LEU A 152 -15.30 28.00 5.23
C LEU A 152 -14.71 27.34 6.47
N VAL A 153 -15.18 26.13 6.75
CA VAL A 153 -14.78 25.29 7.88
C VAL A 153 -14.00 24.07 7.38
N VAL A 154 -14.43 23.48 6.26
CA VAL A 154 -13.78 22.32 5.65
C VAL A 154 -13.47 22.60 4.20
N LEU A 155 -12.19 22.47 3.85
CA LEU A 155 -11.71 22.47 2.48
C LEU A 155 -10.96 21.17 2.18
N ASP A 156 -11.48 20.42 1.22
CA ASP A 156 -10.85 19.19 0.73
C ASP A 156 -10.67 19.28 -0.79
N LEU A 157 -9.41 19.37 -1.22
CA LEU A 157 -8.97 19.28 -2.60
C LEU A 157 -8.14 18.02 -2.87
N SER A 158 -8.08 17.10 -1.90
CA SER A 158 -7.15 15.98 -1.88
C SER A 158 -7.34 15.02 -3.05
N HIS A 159 -6.32 14.21 -3.34
CA HIS A 159 -6.39 13.16 -4.35
C HIS A 159 -6.85 13.65 -5.74
N ASN A 160 -6.37 14.81 -6.17
CA ASN A 160 -6.57 15.33 -7.53
C ASN A 160 -5.22 15.33 -8.27
N PRO A 161 -4.81 14.22 -8.92
CA PRO A 161 -3.44 14.04 -9.41
C PRO A 161 -3.06 14.96 -10.58
N PHE A 162 -4.02 15.60 -11.24
CA PHE A 162 -3.79 16.51 -12.36
C PHE A 162 -3.80 17.99 -11.94
N LEU A 163 -4.08 18.27 -10.66
CA LEU A 163 -3.98 19.61 -10.09
C LEU A 163 -2.48 19.94 -10.03
N VAL A 164 -2.06 20.93 -10.81
CA VAL A 164 -0.67 21.39 -10.88
C VAL A 164 -0.72 22.85 -10.50
N SER A 165 -0.69 23.09 -9.19
CA SER A 165 -0.86 24.41 -8.59
C SER A 165 0.32 24.77 -7.73
N GLU A 166 0.77 26.02 -7.84
CA GLU A 166 1.52 26.63 -6.75
C GLU A 166 0.66 26.63 -5.48
N PHE A 167 1.31 26.64 -4.31
CA PHE A 167 0.62 26.61 -3.03
C PHE A 167 -0.30 27.85 -2.86
N PRO A 168 -1.61 27.67 -2.61
CA PRO A 168 -2.59 28.75 -2.60
C PRO A 168 -2.50 29.62 -1.34
N ALA A 169 -1.84 30.77 -1.45
CA ALA A 169 -1.54 31.66 -0.32
C ALA A 169 -2.79 32.27 0.35
N ASP A 170 -3.84 32.55 -0.43
CA ASP A 170 -5.09 33.19 0.00
C ASP A 170 -5.92 32.33 0.97
N ILE A 171 -5.69 31.01 1.01
CA ILE A 171 -6.28 30.13 2.02
C ILE A 171 -5.82 30.50 3.44
N GLY A 172 -4.63 31.11 3.58
CA GLY A 172 -4.09 31.54 4.87
C GLY A 172 -4.92 32.62 5.57
N GLU A 173 -5.87 33.24 4.88
CA GLU A 173 -6.77 34.27 5.44
C GLU A 173 -8.05 33.69 6.07
N LEU A 174 -8.28 32.38 5.95
CA LEU A 174 -9.54 31.73 6.34
C LEU A 174 -9.62 31.42 7.86
N GLY A 175 -10.05 32.40 8.65
CA GLY A 175 -10.10 32.31 10.12
C GLY A 175 -11.03 31.24 10.72
N ASN A 176 -12.05 30.81 9.99
CA ASN A 176 -13.00 29.78 10.41
C ASN A 176 -12.61 28.36 9.97
N LEU A 177 -11.50 28.22 9.23
CA LEU A 177 -11.11 26.93 8.66
C LEU A 177 -10.62 25.98 9.76
N GLU A 178 -11.29 24.84 9.88
CA GLU A 178 -10.97 23.79 10.85
C GLU A 178 -10.21 22.63 10.19
N GLN A 179 -10.48 22.34 8.92
CA GLN A 179 -9.86 21.23 8.18
C GLN A 179 -9.38 21.68 6.80
N LEU A 180 -8.08 21.51 6.56
CA LEU A 180 -7.44 21.76 5.27
C LEU A 180 -6.77 20.48 4.77
N LEU A 181 -7.36 19.88 3.73
CA LEU A 181 -6.95 18.61 3.16
C LEU A 181 -6.52 18.82 1.70
N LEU A 182 -5.21 18.84 1.46
CA LEU A 182 -4.59 19.11 0.15
C LEU A 182 -3.70 17.95 -0.34
N GLN A 183 -3.75 16.81 0.34
CA GLN A 183 -2.84 15.70 0.09
C GLN A 183 -2.98 15.08 -1.30
N SER A 184 -1.88 14.55 -1.85
CA SER A 184 -1.87 13.83 -3.13
C SER A 184 -2.49 14.62 -4.30
N SER A 185 -2.18 15.92 -4.40
CA SER A 185 -2.83 16.83 -5.38
C SER A 185 -1.84 17.71 -6.14
N GLY A 186 -0.59 17.29 -6.25
CA GLY A 186 0.41 17.92 -7.12
C GLY A 186 0.82 19.36 -6.75
N PHE A 187 0.51 19.83 -5.53
CA PHE A 187 0.93 21.15 -5.07
C PHE A 187 2.45 21.28 -5.03
N TYR A 188 2.98 22.42 -5.48
CA TYR A 188 4.41 22.70 -5.51
C TYR A 188 4.72 24.14 -5.07
N GLY A 189 6.00 24.45 -4.96
CA GLY A 189 6.46 25.75 -4.47
C GLY A 189 6.62 25.77 -2.95
N GLU A 190 6.88 26.96 -2.41
CA GLU A 190 7.07 27.16 -0.97
C GLU A 190 5.76 27.53 -0.29
N ILE A 191 5.62 27.18 0.99
CA ILE A 191 4.52 27.64 1.83
C ILE A 191 4.84 29.08 2.27
N PRO A 192 3.99 30.08 1.98
CA PRO A 192 4.26 31.48 2.34
C PRO A 192 4.48 31.68 3.85
N ALA A 193 5.38 32.59 4.22
CA ALA A 193 5.80 32.79 5.62
C ALA A 193 4.65 33.18 6.58
N ASP A 194 3.64 33.90 6.08
CA ASP A 194 2.48 34.33 6.87
C ASP A 194 1.27 33.39 6.73
N PHE A 195 1.40 32.25 6.05
CA PHE A 195 0.25 31.39 5.69
C PHE A 195 -0.58 30.93 6.90
N PHE A 196 0.07 30.56 8.00
CA PHE A 196 -0.65 30.05 9.18
C PHE A 196 -1.27 31.16 10.04
N LYS A 197 -0.92 32.44 9.82
CA LYS A 197 -1.29 33.55 10.70
C LYS A 197 -2.80 33.77 10.84
N GLY A 198 -3.58 33.48 9.80
CA GLY A 198 -5.04 33.61 9.84
C GLY A 198 -5.76 32.35 10.31
N LEU A 199 -5.12 31.17 10.32
CA LEU A 199 -5.76 29.86 10.48
C LEU A 199 -6.00 29.45 11.95
N ASN A 200 -6.55 30.35 12.75
CA ASN A 200 -6.68 30.21 14.21
C ASN A 200 -7.59 29.04 14.67
N SER A 201 -8.54 28.63 13.81
CA SER A 201 -9.49 27.54 14.10
C SER A 201 -8.99 26.17 13.62
N LEU A 202 -7.81 26.10 13.00
CA LEU A 202 -7.37 24.89 12.32
C LEU A 202 -7.10 23.74 13.29
N THR A 203 -7.69 22.59 13.01
CA THR A 203 -7.58 21.36 13.79
C THR A 203 -6.87 20.25 13.00
N ILE A 204 -7.11 20.18 11.69
CA ILE A 204 -6.52 19.17 10.82
C ILE A 204 -5.86 19.87 9.64
N LEU A 205 -4.56 19.63 9.49
CA LEU A 205 -3.79 20.03 8.33
C LEU A 205 -3.16 18.79 7.69
N ASP A 206 -3.52 18.50 6.45
CA ASP A 206 -2.91 17.46 5.64
C ASP A 206 -2.43 18.03 4.30
N LEU A 207 -1.12 18.26 4.21
CA LEU A 207 -0.42 18.70 3.00
C LEU A 207 0.40 17.56 2.38
N SER A 208 0.18 16.32 2.81
CA SER A 208 1.08 15.22 2.52
C SER A 208 1.09 14.81 1.04
N GLN A 209 2.12 14.08 0.62
CA GLN A 209 2.19 13.52 -0.74
C GLN A 209 2.09 14.58 -1.86
N ASN A 210 2.75 15.72 -1.67
CA ASN A 210 2.85 16.78 -2.66
C ASN A 210 4.32 17.01 -3.06
N ASN A 211 4.57 18.08 -3.81
CA ASN A 211 5.89 18.49 -4.30
C ASN A 211 6.31 19.84 -3.66
N LEU A 212 5.88 20.10 -2.42
CA LEU A 212 6.19 21.31 -1.68
C LEU A 212 7.67 21.37 -1.31
N THR A 213 8.25 22.56 -1.41
CA THR A 213 9.68 22.84 -1.16
C THR A 213 9.86 23.93 -0.11
N GLY A 214 11.10 24.24 0.23
CA GLY A 214 11.42 25.29 1.20
C GLY A 214 11.17 24.87 2.64
N ASN A 215 11.22 25.84 3.55
CA ASN A 215 11.06 25.59 4.98
C ASN A 215 9.60 25.72 5.40
N LEU A 216 9.20 25.01 6.45
CA LEU A 216 7.92 25.27 7.10
C LEU A 216 7.92 26.69 7.71
N PRO A 217 6.88 27.50 7.45
CA PRO A 217 6.67 28.76 8.17
C PRO A 217 6.55 28.55 9.68
N ARG A 218 6.76 29.62 10.44
CA ARG A 218 6.61 29.56 11.90
C ARG A 218 5.16 29.24 12.25
N ILE A 219 4.99 28.26 13.14
CA ILE A 219 3.69 27.78 13.61
C ILE A 219 3.37 28.29 15.02
N GLU A 220 4.42 28.63 15.79
CA GLU A 220 4.36 29.25 17.13
C GLU A 220 3.23 30.29 17.21
N LEU A 221 2.36 30.16 18.22
CA LEU A 221 1.22 31.04 18.49
C LEU A 221 0.09 31.10 17.43
N PHE A 222 0.20 30.45 16.27
CA PHE A 222 -0.80 30.56 15.19
C PHE A 222 -1.80 29.40 15.11
N LEU A 223 -1.41 28.17 15.48
CA LEU A 223 -2.25 26.98 15.36
C LEU A 223 -2.57 26.33 16.74
N PRO A 224 -3.22 27.04 17.69
CA PRO A 224 -3.39 26.55 19.06
C PRO A 224 -4.33 25.34 19.19
N ASN A 225 -5.21 25.12 18.20
CA ASN A 225 -6.24 24.08 18.23
C ASN A 225 -5.87 22.82 17.45
N LEU A 226 -4.64 22.73 16.96
CA LEU A 226 -4.20 21.68 16.06
C LEU A 226 -4.26 20.30 16.74
N VAL A 227 -4.85 19.33 16.04
CA VAL A 227 -5.01 17.93 16.46
C VAL A 227 -4.17 17.01 15.58
N SER A 228 -4.12 17.27 14.28
CA SER A 228 -3.35 16.49 13.30
C SER A 228 -2.56 17.41 12.39
N PHE A 229 -1.25 17.17 12.32
CA PHE A 229 -0.35 17.88 11.42
C PHE A 229 0.40 16.87 10.55
N ASP A 230 0.03 16.81 9.28
CA ASP A 230 0.70 15.96 8.29
C ASP A 230 1.23 16.80 7.13
N VAL A 231 2.55 16.91 7.07
CA VAL A 231 3.30 17.48 5.93
C VAL A 231 4.28 16.46 5.38
N SER A 232 4.08 15.20 5.77
CA SER A 232 4.90 14.09 5.32
C SER A 232 4.89 14.05 3.82
N GLN A 233 5.87 13.36 3.30
CA GLN A 233 5.83 13.04 1.92
C GLN A 233 5.84 14.29 1.01
N ASN A 234 6.80 15.19 1.22
CA ASN A 234 7.09 16.35 0.37
C ASN A 234 8.59 16.46 0.03
N LYS A 235 9.05 17.65 -0.33
CA LYS A 235 10.46 18.06 -0.48
C LYS A 235 10.79 19.22 0.49
N LEU A 236 10.13 19.26 1.64
CA LEU A 236 10.31 20.31 2.65
C LEU A 236 11.66 20.16 3.34
N SER A 237 12.29 21.29 3.68
CA SER A 237 13.60 21.36 4.32
C SER A 237 13.55 22.19 5.61
N GLY A 238 14.71 22.39 6.23
CA GLY A 238 14.87 23.19 7.44
C GLY A 238 14.77 22.37 8.71
N SER A 239 14.66 23.04 9.85
CA SER A 239 14.59 22.41 11.17
C SER A 239 13.20 21.86 11.48
N PHE A 240 13.10 21.13 12.59
CA PHE A 240 11.82 20.75 13.19
C PHE A 240 10.91 21.99 13.38
N PRO A 241 9.59 21.90 13.11
CA PRO A 241 8.68 23.03 13.26
C PRO A 241 8.44 23.36 14.73
N ASN A 242 9.22 24.31 15.25
CA ASN A 242 9.04 24.84 16.60
C ASN A 242 7.62 25.42 16.75
N GLY A 243 7.05 25.30 17.96
CA GLY A 243 5.69 25.71 18.26
C GLY A 243 4.59 24.69 17.92
N VAL A 244 4.88 23.63 17.15
CA VAL A 244 3.86 22.61 16.83
C VAL A 244 3.31 21.92 18.08
N CYS A 245 4.12 21.78 19.14
CA CYS A 245 3.72 21.21 20.41
C CYS A 245 2.96 22.19 21.32
N GLU A 246 2.98 23.50 21.07
CA GLU A 246 2.19 24.47 21.83
C GLU A 246 0.68 24.20 21.67
N ALA A 247 0.30 23.59 20.56
CA ALA A 247 -1.03 23.03 20.34
C ALA A 247 -1.24 21.84 21.28
N LYS A 248 -1.74 22.12 22.49
CA LYS A 248 -1.99 21.11 23.52
C LYS A 248 -2.94 20.00 23.06
N SER A 249 -3.70 20.21 21.98
CA SER A 249 -4.62 19.23 21.39
C SER A 249 -3.95 18.26 20.40
N LEU A 250 -2.65 18.40 20.12
CA LEU A 250 -1.98 17.62 19.09
C LEU A 250 -1.92 16.13 19.45
N VAL A 251 -2.48 15.30 18.57
CA VAL A 251 -2.56 13.84 18.69
C VAL A 251 -1.64 13.15 17.68
N SER A 252 -1.48 13.71 16.48
CA SER A 252 -0.71 13.10 15.39
C SER A 252 0.22 14.11 14.74
N LEU A 253 1.51 13.77 14.68
CA LEU A 253 2.54 14.56 14.01
C LEU A 253 3.29 13.70 12.99
N SER A 254 3.20 14.09 11.72
CA SER A 254 3.81 13.38 10.60
C SER A 254 4.63 14.33 9.72
N LEU A 255 5.96 14.18 9.78
CA LEU A 255 6.95 14.95 9.01
C LEU A 255 7.77 14.05 8.06
N HIS A 256 7.44 12.76 8.00
CA HIS A 256 8.30 11.74 7.41
C HIS A 256 8.55 11.92 5.91
N THR A 257 9.65 11.37 5.41
CA THR A 257 10.03 11.37 3.99
C THR A 257 10.09 12.79 3.39
N ASN A 258 10.94 13.63 3.97
CA ASN A 258 11.23 15.00 3.57
C ASN A 258 12.76 15.24 3.64
N PHE A 259 13.20 16.49 3.58
CA PHE A 259 14.59 16.92 3.75
C PHE A 259 14.81 17.72 5.05
N PHE A 260 13.99 17.47 6.09
CA PHE A 260 14.19 18.14 7.39
C PHE A 260 15.53 17.73 8.01
N ASN A 261 16.17 18.64 8.73
CA ASN A 261 17.49 18.45 9.32
C ASN A 261 17.61 19.14 10.68
N GLY A 262 18.82 19.14 11.25
CA GLY A 262 19.07 19.67 12.58
C GLY A 262 18.52 18.77 13.68
N SER A 263 18.47 19.29 14.91
CA SER A 263 17.99 18.56 16.09
C SER A 263 16.53 18.84 16.38
N ILE A 264 15.84 17.87 16.99
CA ILE A 264 14.53 18.08 17.60
C ILE A 264 14.77 18.69 19.01
N PRO A 265 14.12 19.80 19.38
CA PRO A 265 14.33 20.45 20.67
C PRO A 265 13.98 19.54 21.86
N ASN A 266 14.83 19.55 22.89
CA ASN A 266 14.60 18.79 24.13
C ASN A 266 13.70 19.51 25.15
N ASP A 267 13.46 20.81 24.97
CA ASP A 267 12.75 21.63 25.97
C ASP A 267 11.21 21.52 25.86
N LEU A 268 10.68 20.67 24.98
CA LEU A 268 9.24 20.51 24.68
C LEU A 268 8.50 19.56 25.64
N ILE A 269 9.12 19.19 26.76
CA ILE A 269 8.69 18.09 27.66
C ILE A 269 7.25 18.20 28.18
N ASN A 270 6.71 19.42 28.29
CA ASN A 270 5.38 19.68 28.84
C ASN A 270 4.34 20.13 27.79
N GLU A 271 4.71 20.16 26.51
CA GLU A 271 3.88 20.78 25.47
C GLU A 271 3.07 19.72 24.70
N CYS A 272 3.74 18.68 24.19
CA CYS A 272 3.14 17.61 23.36
C CYS A 272 2.42 16.49 24.17
N THR A 273 1.78 16.80 25.30
CA THR A 273 1.27 15.78 26.25
C THR A 273 0.15 14.87 25.71
N ASN A 274 -0.56 15.28 24.67
CA ASN A 274 -1.64 14.51 24.04
C ASN A 274 -1.20 13.66 22.85
N LEU A 275 0.07 13.70 22.48
CA LEU A 275 0.59 13.05 21.29
C LEU A 275 0.46 11.52 21.39
N GLU A 276 -0.12 10.91 20.35
CA GLU A 276 -0.26 9.47 20.20
C GLU A 276 0.64 8.90 19.10
N ARG A 277 0.93 9.69 18.06
CA ARG A 277 1.74 9.25 16.90
C ARG A 277 2.80 10.29 16.57
N PHE A 278 4.04 9.83 16.49
CA PHE A 278 5.20 10.63 16.11
C PHE A 278 5.95 9.94 14.97
N GLU A 279 5.88 10.53 13.76
CA GLU A 279 6.44 9.96 12.55
C GLU A 279 7.38 10.98 11.85
N VAL A 280 8.68 10.75 11.96
CA VAL A 280 9.74 11.62 11.41
C VAL A 280 10.76 10.86 10.55
N GLN A 281 10.49 9.59 10.25
CA GLN A 281 11.36 8.71 9.48
C GLN A 281 11.74 9.26 8.10
N ASN A 282 12.84 8.79 7.54
CA ASN A 282 13.34 9.18 6.22
C ASN A 282 13.56 10.70 6.10
N ASN A 283 14.37 11.26 7.00
CA ASN A 283 14.77 12.66 6.99
C ASN A 283 16.28 12.77 7.27
N GLY A 284 16.79 13.98 7.45
CA GLY A 284 18.15 14.28 7.87
C GLY A 284 18.26 14.77 9.31
N PHE A 285 17.30 14.46 10.18
CA PHE A 285 17.37 14.87 11.59
C PHE A 285 18.59 14.26 12.28
N SER A 286 19.17 15.01 13.23
CA SER A 286 20.46 14.72 13.84
C SER A 286 20.50 15.13 15.32
N GLY A 287 21.59 14.78 16.01
CA GLY A 287 21.71 15.03 17.46
C GLY A 287 20.87 14.06 18.28
N ASN A 288 20.79 14.31 19.58
CA ASN A 288 20.15 13.38 20.51
C ASN A 288 18.65 13.27 20.24
N PHE A 289 18.13 12.05 20.18
CA PHE A 289 16.70 11.82 20.11
C PHE A 289 16.02 12.33 21.38
N PRO A 290 14.87 13.01 21.28
CA PRO A 290 14.31 13.75 22.40
C PRO A 290 13.86 12.85 23.54
N SER A 291 14.37 13.10 24.75
CA SER A 291 14.13 12.25 25.92
C SER A 291 12.66 12.26 26.38
N TRP A 292 11.97 13.39 26.17
CA TRP A 292 10.58 13.59 26.56
C TRP A 292 9.58 12.71 25.79
N LEU A 293 9.90 12.27 24.57
CA LEU A 293 9.01 11.38 23.81
C LEU A 293 8.82 10.04 24.54
N TRP A 294 9.86 9.55 25.18
CA TRP A 294 9.84 8.26 25.88
C TRP A 294 8.95 8.25 27.13
N SER A 295 8.59 9.41 27.67
CA SER A 295 7.75 9.52 28.88
C SER A 295 6.32 9.97 28.58
N LEU A 296 5.95 10.16 27.30
CA LEU A 296 4.61 10.67 26.97
C LEU A 296 3.52 9.63 27.30
N PRO A 297 2.48 10.01 28.09
CA PRO A 297 1.54 9.04 28.66
C PRO A 297 0.58 8.43 27.63
N LYS A 298 0.38 9.09 26.48
CA LYS A 298 -0.57 8.67 25.42
C LYS A 298 0.13 8.14 24.17
N LEU A 299 1.46 8.20 24.11
CA LEU A 299 2.20 7.87 22.91
C LEU A 299 2.10 6.37 22.61
N LYS A 300 1.72 6.05 21.38
CA LYS A 300 1.51 4.68 20.88
C LYS A 300 2.54 4.30 19.81
N LEU A 301 2.90 5.26 18.96
CA LEU A 301 3.75 5.02 17.79
C LEU A 301 4.92 6.01 17.75
N ILE A 302 6.13 5.47 17.65
CA ILE A 302 7.35 6.21 17.32
C ILE A 302 7.94 5.60 16.05
N ARG A 303 8.09 6.44 15.02
CA ARG A 303 8.83 6.12 13.80
C ARG A 303 9.85 7.20 13.51
N ALA A 304 11.12 6.83 13.59
CA ALA A 304 12.25 7.72 13.40
C ALA A 304 13.37 7.04 12.58
N GLU A 305 13.06 5.95 11.89
CA GLU A 305 14.02 5.21 11.09
C GLU A 305 14.61 6.04 9.94
N ASN A 306 15.83 5.70 9.50
CA ASN A 306 16.53 6.37 8.41
C ASN A 306 16.73 7.88 8.70
N ASN A 307 17.42 8.19 9.79
CA ASN A 307 17.84 9.54 10.17
C ASN A 307 19.31 9.50 10.65
N ARG A 308 19.78 10.56 11.32
CA ARG A 308 21.12 10.65 11.93
C ARG A 308 21.03 10.89 13.44
N PHE A 309 19.99 10.37 14.08
CA PHE A 309 19.81 10.54 15.52
C PHE A 309 20.91 9.84 16.30
N THR A 310 21.32 10.47 17.40
CA THR A 310 22.29 9.96 18.37
C THR A 310 21.64 9.87 19.76
N GLY A 311 22.46 9.57 20.77
CA GLY A 311 22.03 9.53 22.16
C GLY A 311 21.61 8.13 22.61
N GLU A 312 20.87 8.10 23.71
CA GLU A 312 20.53 6.89 24.45
C GLU A 312 19.01 6.74 24.59
N ILE A 313 18.53 5.51 24.74
CA ILE A 313 17.14 5.27 25.16
C ILE A 313 17.09 5.42 26.70
N PRO A 314 16.39 6.43 27.24
CA PRO A 314 16.37 6.68 28.69
C PRO A 314 15.50 5.66 29.44
N ASP A 315 15.79 5.45 30.72
CA ASP A 315 15.00 4.58 31.61
C ASP A 315 13.52 5.02 31.74
N SER A 316 13.21 6.29 31.42
CA SER A 316 11.85 6.84 31.42
C SER A 316 10.92 6.17 30.40
N ILE A 317 11.43 5.41 29.43
CA ILE A 317 10.60 4.56 28.54
C ILE A 317 9.69 3.60 29.33
N SER A 318 10.08 3.23 30.55
CA SER A 318 9.26 2.42 31.45
C SER A 318 7.91 3.07 31.81
N GLU A 319 7.80 4.40 31.72
CA GLU A 319 6.58 5.16 31.98
C GLU A 319 5.59 5.16 30.80
N ALA A 320 6.03 4.79 29.58
CA ALA A 320 5.21 4.80 28.36
C ALA A 320 4.23 3.63 28.27
N ALA A 321 3.23 3.61 29.16
CA ALA A 321 2.27 2.51 29.29
C ALA A 321 1.40 2.26 28.04
N GLN A 322 1.34 3.21 27.10
CA GLN A 322 0.54 3.10 25.87
C GLN A 322 1.36 2.75 24.63
N LEU A 323 2.69 2.62 24.75
CA LEU A 323 3.56 2.41 23.60
C LEU A 323 3.33 1.04 22.96
N GLU A 324 3.08 1.04 21.66
CA GLU A 324 2.72 -0.14 20.86
C GLU A 324 3.80 -0.47 19.83
N HIS A 325 4.36 0.55 19.18
CA HIS A 325 5.29 0.40 18.07
C HIS A 325 6.46 1.39 18.16
N VAL A 326 7.68 0.87 18.13
CA VAL A 326 8.91 1.66 18.11
C VAL A 326 9.78 1.19 16.95
N GLN A 327 10.09 2.11 16.03
CA GLN A 327 11.01 1.91 14.90
C GLN A 327 12.01 3.07 14.86
N ILE A 328 13.26 2.78 15.17
CA ILE A 328 14.36 3.77 15.17
C ILE A 328 15.57 3.26 14.38
N ASP A 329 15.32 2.37 13.42
CA ASP A 329 16.34 1.69 12.63
C ASP A 329 17.20 2.65 11.81
N ASN A 330 18.42 2.25 11.45
CA ASN A 330 19.31 3.03 10.58
C ASN A 330 19.52 4.46 11.09
N ASN A 331 20.12 4.55 12.28
CA ASN A 331 20.50 5.77 12.97
C ASN A 331 21.90 5.59 13.58
N SER A 332 22.29 6.45 14.53
CA SER A 332 23.59 6.41 15.21
C SER A 332 23.42 6.39 16.73
N PHE A 333 22.44 5.63 17.24
CA PHE A 333 22.27 5.42 18.69
C PHE A 333 23.44 4.59 19.23
N THR A 334 24.07 5.05 20.32
CA THR A 334 25.38 4.53 20.80
C THR A 334 25.35 3.87 22.18
N SER A 335 24.23 3.91 22.89
CA SER A 335 24.20 3.45 24.28
C SER A 335 24.15 1.92 24.41
N THR A 336 24.48 1.43 25.60
CA THR A 336 24.01 0.12 26.04
C THR A 336 22.48 0.16 26.14
N PHE A 337 21.79 -0.97 25.91
CA PHE A 337 20.38 -1.07 26.32
C PHE A 337 20.23 -0.56 27.77
N PRO A 338 19.18 0.21 28.11
CA PRO A 338 19.06 0.76 29.45
C PRO A 338 19.15 -0.36 30.49
N LEU A 339 20.10 -0.24 31.42
CA LEU A 339 20.28 -1.17 32.56
C LEU A 339 19.00 -1.25 33.42
N GLY A 340 18.07 -0.29 33.27
CA GLY A 340 16.74 -0.27 33.86
C GLY A 340 15.70 -1.21 33.22
N ILE A 341 16.01 -1.94 32.14
CA ILE A 341 15.13 -3.03 31.70
C ILE A 341 15.30 -4.24 32.67
N GLY A 342 16.37 -4.33 33.46
CA GLY A 342 16.79 -5.57 34.14
C GLY A 342 16.93 -5.57 35.67
N ASN A 343 16.40 -4.60 36.43
CA ASN A 343 16.27 -4.75 37.89
C ASN A 343 14.99 -4.04 38.39
N ILE A 344 14.09 -4.83 38.99
CA ILE A 344 12.65 -4.56 39.23
C ILE A 344 12.43 -3.21 39.96
N PRO A 345 11.59 -2.27 39.44
CA PRO A 345 10.35 -2.52 38.68
C PRO A 345 10.13 -1.67 37.39
N GLU A 346 9.25 -2.16 36.50
CA GLU A 346 8.32 -1.36 35.64
C GLU A 346 8.45 -1.26 34.09
N VAL A 347 9.23 -2.06 33.36
CA VAL A 347 8.86 -2.31 31.93
C VAL A 347 7.56 -3.16 31.84
N LYS A 348 7.11 -3.75 32.96
CA LYS A 348 5.76 -4.31 33.15
C LYS A 348 4.62 -3.36 32.78
N LYS A 349 4.83 -2.05 32.63
CA LYS A 349 3.78 -1.10 32.22
C LYS A 349 3.65 -0.97 30.70
N CYS A 350 4.71 -1.23 29.92
CA CYS A 350 4.67 -1.24 28.44
C CYS A 350 3.99 -2.52 27.89
N LYS A 351 2.90 -2.98 28.52
CA LYS A 351 2.22 -4.24 28.18
C LYS A 351 1.63 -4.27 26.78
N LYS A 352 1.61 -3.12 26.10
CA LYS A 352 1.06 -2.95 24.76
C LYS A 352 2.12 -3.01 23.67
N LEU A 353 3.42 -3.10 24.00
CA LEU A 353 4.47 -3.07 22.98
C LEU A 353 4.42 -4.33 22.10
N VAL A 354 4.04 -4.14 20.84
CA VAL A 354 3.88 -5.19 19.83
C VAL A 354 5.14 -5.35 18.99
N SER A 355 5.78 -4.23 18.65
CA SER A 355 6.92 -4.17 17.73
C SER A 355 8.03 -3.26 18.26
N LEU A 356 9.24 -3.80 18.29
CA LEU A 356 10.46 -3.07 18.63
C LEU A 356 11.52 -3.32 17.56
N SER A 357 11.92 -2.27 16.86
CA SER A 357 12.93 -2.31 15.80
C SER A 357 14.02 -1.28 16.08
N LEU A 358 15.22 -1.78 16.36
CA LEU A 358 16.42 -1.04 16.74
C LEU A 358 17.58 -1.32 15.78
N ALA A 359 17.28 -1.85 14.60
CA ALA A 359 18.28 -2.41 13.70
C ALA A 359 19.19 -1.32 13.13
N ASP A 360 20.39 -1.71 12.67
CA ASP A 360 21.32 -0.81 11.97
C ASP A 360 21.65 0.43 12.81
N ASN A 361 22.19 0.20 14.00
CA ASN A 361 22.59 1.20 14.98
C ASN A 361 23.91 0.80 15.63
N SER A 362 24.33 1.50 16.69
CA SER A 362 25.55 1.19 17.45
C SER A 362 25.25 0.70 18.87
N PHE A 363 24.08 0.09 19.11
CA PHE A 363 23.73 -0.44 20.43
C PHE A 363 24.72 -1.52 20.88
N ALA A 364 25.14 -1.46 22.15
CA ALA A 364 26.09 -2.40 22.75
C ALA A 364 25.55 -3.04 24.04
N GLY A 365 26.30 -3.97 24.63
CA GLY A 365 25.87 -4.69 25.84
C GLY A 365 24.99 -5.90 25.54
N GLU A 366 24.37 -6.46 26.58
CA GLU A 366 23.59 -7.70 26.49
C GLU A 366 22.11 -7.45 26.18
N ILE A 367 21.44 -8.45 25.58
CA ILE A 367 19.99 -8.43 25.40
C ILE A 367 19.33 -8.69 26.76
N PRO A 368 18.47 -7.80 27.27
CA PRO A 368 17.89 -7.96 28.60
C PRO A 368 16.79 -9.04 28.65
N GLU A 369 16.85 -9.91 29.66
CA GLU A 369 15.91 -11.04 29.84
C GLU A 369 14.44 -10.59 29.98
N SER A 370 14.23 -9.41 30.54
CA SER A 370 12.92 -8.79 30.79
C SER A 370 12.15 -8.38 29.54
N LEU A 371 12.76 -8.36 28.35
CA LEU A 371 12.00 -8.30 27.09
C LEU A 371 10.98 -9.45 27.01
N ALA A 372 11.26 -10.59 27.65
CA ALA A 372 10.35 -11.71 27.77
C ALA A 372 9.08 -11.44 28.59
N ASP A 373 9.07 -10.38 29.41
CA ASP A 373 7.90 -9.99 30.22
C ASP A 373 6.88 -9.17 29.43
N LEU A 374 7.17 -8.82 28.17
CA LEU A 374 6.27 -8.08 27.28
C LEU A 374 5.26 -9.04 26.62
N PRO A 375 4.00 -9.09 27.10
CA PRO A 375 3.09 -10.20 26.80
C PRO A 375 2.62 -10.25 25.34
N VAL A 376 2.73 -9.14 24.61
CA VAL A 376 2.25 -8.99 23.23
C VAL A 376 3.37 -8.69 22.23
N LEU A 377 4.64 -8.76 22.66
CA LEU A 377 5.76 -8.52 21.76
C LEU A 377 5.80 -9.65 20.72
N THR A 378 5.71 -9.27 19.44
CA THR A 378 5.65 -10.20 18.30
C THR A 378 6.73 -9.93 17.26
N TYR A 379 7.23 -8.68 17.19
CA TYR A 379 8.26 -8.27 16.26
C TYR A 379 9.43 -7.67 17.03
N LEU A 380 10.60 -8.28 16.91
CA LEU A 380 11.83 -7.82 17.53
C LEU A 380 12.98 -7.88 16.52
N ASP A 381 13.45 -6.73 16.07
CA ASP A 381 14.64 -6.61 15.22
C ASP A 381 15.73 -5.81 15.94
N LEU A 382 16.83 -6.49 16.22
CA LEU A 382 18.04 -5.97 16.86
C LEU A 382 19.27 -6.14 15.97
N SER A 383 19.07 -6.44 14.68
CA SER A 383 20.15 -6.76 13.77
C SER A 383 21.09 -5.59 13.50
N LYS A 384 22.32 -5.88 13.04
CA LYS A 384 23.35 -4.89 12.71
C LYS A 384 23.60 -3.90 13.85
N ASN A 385 23.98 -4.44 15.00
CA ASN A 385 24.37 -3.68 16.18
C ASN A 385 25.67 -4.26 16.74
N ASN A 386 26.08 -3.79 17.93
CA ASN A 386 27.29 -4.21 18.63
C ASN A 386 26.95 -5.04 19.90
N LEU A 387 25.83 -5.77 19.89
CA LEU A 387 25.32 -6.50 21.05
C LEU A 387 26.17 -7.73 21.37
N THR A 388 26.37 -7.99 22.66
CA THR A 388 27.22 -9.07 23.21
C THR A 388 26.42 -10.00 24.12
N GLY A 389 27.06 -11.03 24.67
CA GLY A 389 26.43 -11.95 25.61
C GLY A 389 25.51 -12.99 24.94
N PRO A 390 24.78 -13.79 25.74
CA PRO A 390 23.85 -14.80 25.25
C PRO A 390 22.51 -14.21 24.81
N ILE A 391 21.78 -14.96 23.97
CA ILE A 391 20.36 -14.73 23.75
C ILE A 391 19.62 -15.27 24.98
N PRO A 392 18.87 -14.44 25.75
CA PRO A 392 18.16 -14.88 26.94
C PRO A 392 17.20 -16.04 26.68
N GLN A 393 17.22 -17.05 27.55
CA GLN A 393 16.33 -18.20 27.43
C GLN A 393 14.88 -17.81 27.75
N GLU A 394 14.66 -16.74 28.50
CA GLU A 394 13.35 -16.24 28.88
C GLU A 394 12.54 -15.82 27.64
N LEU A 395 13.19 -15.40 26.55
CA LEU A 395 12.55 -15.02 25.30
C LEU A 395 11.76 -16.17 24.66
N GLU A 396 12.04 -17.43 25.03
CA GLU A 396 11.25 -18.60 24.62
C GLU A 396 9.77 -18.50 25.04
N LYS A 397 9.45 -17.67 26.05
CA LYS A 397 8.07 -17.40 26.50
C LYS A 397 7.26 -16.61 25.47
N LEU A 398 7.92 -15.85 24.61
CA LEU A 398 7.28 -14.98 23.62
C LEU A 398 6.91 -15.74 22.36
N LYS A 399 5.81 -15.33 21.73
CA LYS A 399 5.38 -15.83 20.42
C LYS A 399 5.85 -14.85 19.33
N LEU A 400 7.15 -14.79 19.12
CA LEU A 400 7.75 -13.91 18.12
C LEU A 400 7.42 -14.40 16.71
N ALA A 401 6.77 -13.55 15.92
CA ALA A 401 6.56 -13.75 14.49
C ALA A 401 7.82 -13.36 13.69
N LEU A 402 8.58 -12.40 14.21
CA LEU A 402 9.89 -12.04 13.70
C LEU A 402 10.85 -11.79 14.87
N PHE A 403 12.01 -12.44 14.81
CA PHE A 403 13.13 -12.23 15.71
C PHE A 403 14.42 -12.21 14.91
N ASN A 404 15.00 -11.03 14.73
CA ASN A 404 16.22 -10.83 13.95
C ASN A 404 17.31 -10.23 14.83
N VAL A 405 18.41 -10.95 15.00
CA VAL A 405 19.59 -10.54 15.79
C VAL A 405 20.87 -10.67 14.98
N SER A 406 20.75 -10.76 13.66
CA SER A 406 21.88 -10.94 12.75
C SER A 406 22.88 -9.78 12.83
N TYR A 407 24.14 -10.03 12.49
CA TYR A 407 25.23 -9.05 12.48
C TYR A 407 25.39 -8.34 13.83
N ASN A 408 25.65 -9.12 14.88
CA ASN A 408 26.00 -8.67 16.22
C ASN A 408 27.25 -9.41 16.72
N LYS A 409 27.58 -9.31 18.01
CA LYS A 409 28.67 -10.04 18.69
C LYS A 409 28.12 -11.04 19.73
N LEU A 410 26.93 -11.60 19.48
CA LEU A 410 26.27 -12.53 20.40
C LEU A 410 27.03 -13.86 20.48
N SER A 411 26.91 -14.52 21.63
CA SER A 411 27.61 -15.76 21.95
C SER A 411 26.74 -16.77 22.69
N GLY A 412 27.19 -18.02 22.80
CA GLY A 412 26.47 -19.05 23.56
C GLY A 412 25.39 -19.79 22.77
N ARG A 413 24.64 -20.64 23.47
CA ARG A 413 23.64 -21.53 22.87
C ARG A 413 22.37 -20.74 22.50
N VAL A 414 21.89 -20.91 21.28
CA VAL A 414 20.60 -20.32 20.87
C VAL A 414 19.44 -21.14 21.49
N PRO A 415 18.44 -20.49 22.13
CA PRO A 415 17.29 -21.18 22.71
C PRO A 415 16.50 -21.98 21.66
N ALA A 416 16.15 -23.23 21.98
CA ALA A 416 15.71 -24.22 20.99
C ALA A 416 14.36 -23.86 20.33
N SER A 417 13.47 -23.22 21.07
CA SER A 417 12.16 -22.81 20.53
C SER A 417 12.29 -21.70 19.49
N LEU A 418 13.29 -20.82 19.62
CA LEU A 418 13.57 -19.74 18.68
C LEU A 418 14.19 -20.28 17.37
N ILE A 419 15.05 -21.31 17.44
CA ILE A 419 15.67 -21.91 16.25
C ILE A 419 14.63 -22.60 15.35
N SER A 420 13.64 -23.27 15.94
CA SER A 420 12.71 -24.13 15.19
C SER A 420 11.72 -23.38 14.28
N GLY A 421 11.61 -22.05 14.44
CA GLY A 421 10.64 -21.21 13.72
C GLY A 421 11.24 -20.05 12.92
N LEU A 422 12.55 -19.81 12.97
CA LEU A 422 13.18 -18.62 12.38
C LEU A 422 14.12 -18.96 11.20
N PRO A 423 14.21 -18.09 10.18
CA PRO A 423 15.23 -18.20 9.14
C PRO A 423 16.65 -18.15 9.72
N ALA A 424 17.56 -19.02 9.27
CA ALA A 424 18.95 -19.01 9.73
C ALA A 424 19.67 -17.67 9.48
N SER A 425 19.23 -16.91 8.46
CA SER A 425 19.71 -15.57 8.16
C SER A 425 19.53 -14.58 9.32
N PHE A 426 18.55 -14.80 10.20
CA PHE A 426 18.28 -13.93 11.35
C PHE A 426 19.25 -14.10 12.52
N LEU A 427 20.13 -15.11 12.45
CA LEU A 427 21.19 -15.36 13.42
C LEU A 427 22.59 -15.12 12.82
N GLN A 428 22.67 -14.92 11.50
CA GLN A 428 23.93 -14.77 10.77
C GLN A 428 24.80 -13.63 11.32
N GLY A 429 26.12 -13.71 11.13
CA GLY A 429 27.03 -12.64 11.53
C GLY A 429 27.36 -12.60 13.02
N ASN A 430 26.91 -13.60 13.80
CA ASN A 430 27.27 -13.79 15.21
C ASN A 430 28.18 -15.02 15.38
N PRO A 431 29.51 -14.87 15.31
CA PRO A 431 30.43 -16.01 15.30
C PRO A 431 30.50 -16.77 16.64
N GLY A 432 30.03 -16.18 17.75
CA GLY A 432 30.01 -16.82 19.06
C GLY A 432 28.79 -17.70 19.32
N LEU A 433 27.75 -17.62 18.47
CA LEU A 433 26.54 -18.41 18.65
C LEU A 433 26.77 -19.87 18.26
N CYS A 434 26.15 -20.79 19.00
CA CYS A 434 26.19 -22.22 18.74
C CYS A 434 24.81 -22.85 18.93
N GLY A 435 24.55 -23.98 18.28
CA GLY A 435 23.28 -24.72 18.42
C GLY A 435 22.88 -25.50 17.18
N PRO A 436 21.79 -26.28 17.24
CA PRO A 436 21.30 -27.05 16.11
C PRO A 436 21.03 -26.15 14.89
N GLY A 437 21.62 -26.47 13.73
CA GLY A 437 21.44 -25.70 12.49
C GLY A 437 22.36 -24.48 12.33
N LEU A 438 23.27 -24.22 13.28
CA LEU A 438 24.32 -23.19 13.17
C LEU A 438 25.70 -23.80 12.85
N PRO A 439 26.65 -23.02 12.32
CA PRO A 439 27.99 -23.50 11.99
C PRO A 439 28.78 -24.05 13.18
N ASN A 440 28.54 -23.54 14.39
CA ASN A 440 29.24 -23.94 15.60
C ASN A 440 28.41 -24.92 16.44
N SER A 441 28.97 -26.09 16.74
CA SER A 441 28.44 -27.03 17.74
C SER A 441 28.82 -26.58 19.16
N CYS A 442 27.87 -26.50 20.08
CA CYS A 442 28.16 -26.15 21.48
C CYS A 442 28.99 -27.25 22.17
N LEU A 443 29.92 -26.86 23.05
CA LEU A 443 30.89 -27.78 23.69
C LEU A 443 30.24 -28.86 24.59
N ASP A 444 28.98 -28.69 25.00
CA ASP A 444 28.27 -29.65 25.85
C ASP A 444 27.78 -30.92 25.13
N ASP A 445 27.90 -31.01 23.80
CA ASP A 445 27.60 -32.26 23.06
C ASP A 445 28.75 -33.29 23.10
N LYS A 446 29.83 -33.03 23.86
CA LYS A 446 30.87 -34.02 24.17
C LYS A 446 30.63 -34.75 25.50
N SER A 447 29.45 -35.31 25.67
CA SER A 447 29.23 -36.51 26.49
C SER A 447 27.96 -37.19 25.95
N ILE A 448 28.04 -38.19 25.08
CA ILE A 448 28.38 -39.57 25.38
C ILE A 448 28.98 -40.17 24.10
N SER A 449 30.29 -40.33 24.09
CA SER A 449 30.95 -41.30 23.20
C SER A 449 30.78 -42.70 23.81
N THR A 450 29.96 -43.55 23.21
CA THR A 450 30.11 -45.01 23.36
C THR A 450 30.96 -45.52 22.19
N PRO A 451 32.02 -46.30 22.44
CA PRO A 451 32.91 -46.75 21.38
C PRO A 451 32.45 -48.08 20.74
N SER A 452 32.78 -48.16 19.45
CA SER A 452 33.12 -49.35 18.64
C SER A 452 32.06 -50.42 18.32
N GLY A 453 31.65 -50.40 17.05
CA GLY A 453 31.88 -51.52 16.13
C GLY A 453 30.69 -52.42 15.82
N PHE A 454 30.23 -52.42 14.56
CA PHE A 454 30.20 -53.62 13.70
C PHE A 454 29.73 -53.25 12.26
N THR A 455 30.71 -53.33 11.35
CA THR A 455 30.67 -53.77 9.93
C THR A 455 29.54 -53.37 8.97
N LYS A 456 29.99 -52.74 7.87
CA LYS A 456 29.35 -52.63 6.54
C LYS A 456 28.99 -54.01 5.96
N LEU A 457 27.73 -54.19 5.55
CA LEU A 457 27.15 -55.05 4.48
C LEU A 457 25.67 -55.21 4.90
N THR A 458 24.62 -54.83 4.17
CA THR A 458 24.31 -54.98 2.75
C THR A 458 23.12 -54.08 2.41
N CYS A 459 23.23 -53.33 1.31
CA CYS A 459 22.08 -52.82 0.57
C CYS A 459 21.32 -53.97 -0.09
N ALA A 460 20.06 -53.66 -0.40
CA ALA A 460 19.14 -54.37 -1.29
C ALA A 460 18.14 -55.33 -0.60
N LEU A 461 16.89 -55.19 -1.04
CA LEU A 461 15.72 -56.07 -0.82
C LEU A 461 14.78 -55.74 0.34
N VAL A 462 14.10 -54.58 0.30
CA VAL A 462 12.64 -54.52 0.56
C VAL A 462 12.05 -53.31 -0.17
N PHE A 463 11.82 -53.42 -1.48
CA PHE A 463 10.98 -52.49 -2.23
C PHE A 463 10.28 -53.22 -3.37
N THR A 464 9.42 -54.17 -3.04
CA THR A 464 8.36 -54.66 -3.93
C THR A 464 7.36 -55.48 -3.12
N ALA A 465 6.07 -55.17 -3.26
CA ALA A 465 4.89 -55.74 -2.60
C ALA A 465 4.64 -55.19 -1.18
N LEU A 466 3.56 -54.49 -0.85
CA LEU A 466 2.21 -54.50 -1.41
C LEU A 466 1.65 -53.09 -1.53
N ALA A 467 1.48 -52.63 -2.77
CA ALA A 467 0.27 -51.94 -3.16
C ALA A 467 -0.68 -53.03 -3.67
N PHE A 468 -1.86 -53.16 -3.07
CA PHE A 468 -3.17 -53.36 -3.70
C PHE A 468 -4.15 -53.99 -2.71
N ALA A 469 -5.40 -53.55 -2.81
CA ALA A 469 -6.59 -53.86 -2.01
C ALA A 469 -6.69 -52.99 -0.72
N LEU A 470 -7.59 -52.03 -0.55
CA LEU A 470 -8.86 -51.67 -1.20
C LEU A 470 -9.18 -50.19 -0.87
N LEU A 471 -9.61 -49.41 -1.87
CA LEU A 471 -10.67 -48.40 -1.68
C LEU A 471 -12.02 -49.12 -1.86
N PRO A 472 -13.20 -48.63 -1.39
CA PRO A 472 -13.51 -47.33 -0.77
C PRO A 472 -14.46 -47.44 0.47
N VAL A 473 -14.67 -46.35 1.20
CA VAL A 473 -16.00 -45.82 1.62
C VAL A 473 -15.78 -44.43 2.24
N PHE A 474 -16.44 -43.44 1.62
CA PHE A 474 -16.63 -42.09 2.10
C PHE A 474 -17.19 -42.04 3.53
N LYS A 475 -16.64 -41.18 4.41
CA LYS A 475 -17.29 -39.92 4.85
C LYS A 475 -16.57 -39.25 6.03
N SER A 476 -16.39 -37.94 5.86
CA SER A 476 -16.60 -36.88 6.85
C SER A 476 -15.50 -36.47 7.84
N SER A 477 -15.23 -35.17 7.74
CA SER A 477 -14.76 -34.20 8.74
C SER A 477 -13.32 -34.27 9.25
N GLU A 478 -12.53 -33.34 8.70
CA GLU A 478 -11.69 -32.37 9.41
C GLU A 478 -10.79 -32.87 10.55
N LYS A 479 -9.48 -32.61 10.40
CA LYS A 479 -8.86 -31.50 11.16
C LYS A 479 -7.50 -31.09 10.61
N ARG A 480 -7.39 -29.77 10.41
CA ARG A 480 -6.19 -28.93 10.26
C ARG A 480 -4.97 -29.51 10.99
N GLY A 481 -3.89 -29.76 10.27
CA GLY A 481 -2.63 -30.19 10.89
C GLY A 481 -1.53 -30.71 9.96
N GLN A 482 -1.75 -30.77 8.64
CA GLN A 482 -0.74 -31.23 7.68
C GLN A 482 -0.82 -30.38 6.42
N ASP A 483 -0.04 -29.30 6.34
CA ASP A 483 0.18 -28.63 5.04
C ASP A 483 1.57 -27.99 4.90
N SER A 484 2.28 -27.66 5.99
CA SER A 484 3.58 -26.99 5.89
C SER A 484 4.67 -27.77 5.14
N SER A 485 4.62 -29.12 5.11
CA SER A 485 5.63 -29.95 4.43
C SER A 485 5.42 -30.09 2.91
N LYS A 486 4.18 -30.02 2.42
CA LYS A 486 3.88 -30.01 0.96
C LYS A 486 4.07 -28.64 0.33
N ILE A 487 4.05 -27.58 1.14
CA ILE A 487 4.12 -26.19 0.68
C ILE A 487 5.57 -25.70 0.50
N ARG A 488 6.53 -26.21 1.29
CA ARG A 488 7.97 -25.94 1.10
C ARG A 488 8.49 -26.32 -0.30
N GLN A 489 7.84 -27.25 -1.01
CA GLN A 489 8.24 -27.67 -2.36
C GLN A 489 7.98 -26.62 -3.47
N LYS A 490 7.32 -25.49 -3.19
CA LYS A 490 6.90 -24.50 -4.20
C LYS A 490 7.84 -23.29 -4.34
N TYR A 491 8.92 -23.24 -3.56
CA TYR A 491 9.94 -22.20 -3.61
C TYR A 491 11.32 -22.83 -3.70
N CYS A 492 12.25 -22.12 -4.34
CA CYS A 492 13.63 -22.51 -4.35
C CYS A 492 14.27 -22.07 -3.03
N GLU A 493 14.79 -23.01 -2.23
CA GLU A 493 15.53 -22.65 -1.02
C GLU A 493 16.78 -21.85 -1.42
N ASN A 494 16.88 -20.61 -0.93
CA ASN A 494 18.09 -19.80 -1.07
C ASN A 494 19.13 -20.36 -0.10
N LEU A 495 20.20 -20.94 -0.65
CA LEU A 495 21.28 -21.59 0.08
C LEU A 495 22.33 -20.59 0.58
N GLY A 496 22.32 -19.36 0.07
CA GLY A 496 23.23 -18.30 0.51
C GLY A 496 23.32 -17.13 -0.47
N ILE A 497 23.98 -16.07 -0.01
CA ILE A 497 24.26 -14.87 -0.79
C ILE A 497 25.78 -14.67 -0.79
N CYS A 498 26.37 -14.51 -1.96
CA CYS A 498 27.78 -14.16 -2.10
C CYS A 498 27.89 -12.73 -2.64
N HIS A 499 28.75 -11.93 -2.03
CA HIS A 499 28.95 -10.53 -2.38
C HIS A 499 30.38 -10.31 -2.87
N SER A 500 30.52 -9.63 -3.99
CA SER A 500 31.76 -9.04 -4.51
C SER A 500 31.56 -7.53 -4.67
N ASP A 501 32.63 -6.74 -4.72
CA ASP A 501 32.58 -5.27 -4.71
C ASP A 501 31.63 -4.66 -5.78
N ASP A 502 31.38 -5.39 -6.87
CA ASP A 502 30.50 -4.97 -7.97
C ASP A 502 29.29 -5.89 -8.23
N SER A 503 29.06 -6.95 -7.45
CA SER A 503 28.01 -7.94 -7.76
C SER A 503 27.50 -8.74 -6.57
N ILE A 504 26.18 -8.99 -6.58
CA ILE A 504 25.50 -9.86 -5.61
C ILE A 504 25.07 -11.13 -6.33
N PHE A 505 25.52 -12.28 -5.83
CA PHE A 505 25.15 -13.59 -6.32
C PHE A 505 24.19 -14.25 -5.33
N LEU A 506 23.01 -14.63 -5.82
CA LEU A 506 22.08 -15.47 -5.08
C LEU A 506 22.36 -16.94 -5.40
N ILE A 507 22.51 -17.77 -4.38
CA ILE A 507 22.79 -19.19 -4.53
C ILE A 507 21.52 -19.96 -4.22
N TYR A 508 21.01 -20.67 -5.20
CA TYR A 508 19.81 -21.51 -5.09
C TYR A 508 20.17 -22.99 -5.14
N GLU A 509 19.26 -23.86 -4.66
CA GLU A 509 19.32 -25.28 -4.99
C GLU A 509 19.31 -25.48 -6.52
N TYR A 510 20.10 -26.44 -7.00
CA TYR A 510 20.20 -26.72 -8.43
C TYR A 510 18.92 -27.41 -8.94
N LEU A 511 18.18 -26.75 -9.84
CA LEU A 511 17.02 -27.34 -10.50
C LEU A 511 17.38 -27.76 -11.95
N PRO A 512 17.24 -29.05 -12.30
CA PRO A 512 17.86 -29.63 -13.50
C PRO A 512 17.22 -29.19 -14.82
N LYS A 513 16.04 -28.55 -14.81
CA LYS A 513 15.38 -28.06 -16.03
C LYS A 513 15.64 -26.57 -16.30
N GLY A 514 16.37 -25.88 -15.43
CA GLY A 514 16.67 -24.46 -15.57
C GLY A 514 15.44 -23.58 -15.42
N SER A 515 15.47 -22.37 -15.99
CA SER A 515 14.33 -21.47 -15.94
C SER A 515 13.29 -21.79 -17.01
N LEU A 516 12.04 -21.35 -16.79
CA LEU A 516 10.98 -21.44 -17.78
C LEU A 516 11.33 -20.64 -19.04
N GLY A 517 12.04 -19.52 -18.91
CA GLY A 517 12.52 -18.76 -20.07
C GLY A 517 13.57 -19.51 -20.88
N ASP A 518 14.52 -20.20 -20.24
CA ASP A 518 15.49 -21.09 -20.93
C ASP A 518 14.79 -22.24 -21.67
N LEU A 519 13.65 -22.68 -21.15
CA LEU A 519 12.85 -23.72 -21.78
C LEU A 519 12.10 -23.18 -23.01
N ILE A 520 11.49 -22.00 -22.90
CA ILE A 520 10.74 -21.33 -23.98
C ILE A 520 11.67 -20.85 -25.11
N SER A 521 12.88 -20.43 -24.79
CA SER A 521 13.87 -19.96 -25.78
C SER A 521 14.45 -21.06 -26.68
N LYS A 522 14.21 -22.33 -26.37
CA LYS A 522 14.68 -23.44 -27.19
C LYS A 522 13.96 -23.45 -28.55
N PRO A 523 14.69 -23.62 -29.67
CA PRO A 523 14.10 -23.61 -31.01
C PRO A 523 13.01 -24.69 -31.20
N ASP A 524 13.10 -25.80 -30.45
CA ASP A 524 12.13 -26.90 -30.46
C ASP A 524 11.22 -26.90 -29.21
N PHE A 525 10.78 -25.73 -28.74
CA PHE A 525 9.88 -25.64 -27.59
C PHE A 525 8.58 -26.43 -27.82
N ASN A 526 8.51 -27.61 -27.22
CA ASN A 526 7.37 -28.52 -27.31
C ASN A 526 7.00 -29.07 -25.93
N LEU A 527 6.21 -28.28 -25.20
CA LEU A 527 5.58 -28.71 -23.95
C LEU A 527 4.12 -29.12 -24.18
N PRO A 528 3.70 -30.31 -23.72
CA PRO A 528 2.29 -30.71 -23.73
C PRO A 528 1.43 -29.74 -22.92
N TRP A 529 0.18 -29.55 -23.35
CA TRP A 529 -0.78 -28.67 -22.66
C TRP A 529 -0.96 -28.99 -21.19
N SER A 530 -1.00 -30.28 -20.83
CA SER A 530 -1.08 -30.73 -19.44
C SER A 530 0.08 -30.23 -18.58
N MET A 531 1.28 -30.14 -19.15
CA MET A 531 2.48 -29.68 -18.46
C MET A 531 2.55 -28.14 -18.40
N ARG A 532 2.12 -27.45 -19.46
CA ARG A 532 1.93 -25.98 -19.43
C ARG A 532 0.94 -25.58 -18.35
N LEU A 533 -0.18 -26.29 -18.27
CA LEU A 533 -1.20 -26.06 -17.26
C LEU A 533 -0.67 -26.31 -15.85
N LYS A 534 0.07 -27.41 -15.64
CA LYS A 534 0.72 -27.73 -14.37
C LYS A 534 1.65 -26.60 -13.91
N ILE A 535 2.45 -26.06 -14.82
CA ILE A 535 3.35 -24.92 -14.57
C ILE A 535 2.52 -23.66 -14.22
N ALA A 536 1.50 -23.33 -15.00
CA ALA A 536 0.64 -22.17 -14.75
C ALA A 536 -0.04 -22.22 -13.37
N ILE A 537 -0.61 -23.38 -13.02
CA ILE A 537 -1.25 -23.62 -11.71
C ILE A 537 -0.22 -23.53 -10.59
N GLY A 538 0.96 -24.12 -10.76
CA GLY A 538 2.03 -24.08 -9.77
C GLY A 538 2.53 -22.66 -9.48
N ILE A 539 2.71 -21.84 -10.53
CA ILE A 539 3.07 -20.41 -10.39
C ILE A 539 1.98 -19.66 -9.63
N ALA A 540 0.71 -19.82 -10.03
CA ALA A 540 -0.41 -19.14 -9.38
C ALA A 540 -0.55 -19.53 -7.90
N GLN A 541 -0.36 -20.81 -7.57
CA GLN A 541 -0.35 -21.29 -6.20
C GLN A 541 0.85 -20.75 -5.40
N GLY A 542 2.03 -20.69 -6.01
CA GLY A 542 3.23 -20.10 -5.40
C GLY A 542 3.07 -18.60 -5.11
N LEU A 543 2.43 -17.85 -6.01
CA LEU A 543 2.11 -16.44 -5.77
C LEU A 543 1.03 -16.26 -4.71
N ALA A 544 -0.01 -17.10 -4.72
CA ALA A 544 -1.09 -17.03 -3.73
C ALA A 544 -0.56 -17.22 -2.31
N TYR A 545 0.34 -18.19 -2.10
CA TYR A 545 0.93 -18.43 -0.78
C TYR A 545 1.86 -17.28 -0.34
N LEU A 546 2.75 -16.76 -1.20
CA LEU A 546 3.58 -15.58 -0.86
C LEU A 546 2.71 -14.40 -0.40
N HIS A 547 1.57 -14.20 -1.07
CA HIS A 547 0.67 -13.08 -0.82
C HIS A 547 -0.25 -13.25 0.39
N LYS A 548 -0.65 -14.48 0.74
CA LYS A 548 -1.71 -14.72 1.73
C LYS A 548 -1.26 -15.52 2.94
N ASP A 549 -0.37 -16.49 2.74
CA ASP A 549 -0.09 -17.52 3.74
C ASP A 549 1.35 -17.42 4.29
N TYR A 550 2.26 -16.74 3.56
CA TYR A 550 3.59 -16.40 4.04
C TYR A 550 3.54 -15.17 4.95
N LEU A 551 4.20 -15.22 6.10
CA LEU A 551 4.26 -14.12 7.09
C LEU A 551 5.72 -13.70 7.34
N PRO A 552 6.09 -12.42 7.13
CA PRO A 552 5.24 -11.33 6.65
C PRO A 552 4.86 -11.55 5.19
N HIS A 553 3.64 -11.17 4.79
CA HIS A 553 3.20 -11.28 3.39
C HIS A 553 4.26 -10.70 2.45
N LEU A 554 4.71 -11.55 1.52
CA LEU A 554 5.77 -11.23 0.58
C LEU A 554 5.16 -10.99 -0.79
N LEU A 555 5.56 -9.90 -1.42
CA LEU A 555 5.28 -9.66 -2.83
C LEU A 555 6.49 -10.09 -3.63
N HIS A 556 6.28 -10.83 -4.73
CA HIS A 556 7.41 -11.29 -5.55
C HIS A 556 8.13 -10.12 -6.26
N ARG A 557 7.37 -9.12 -6.73
CA ARG A 557 7.82 -7.84 -7.34
C ARG A 557 8.71 -7.93 -8.60
N ASN A 558 9.23 -9.11 -8.94
CA ASN A 558 10.12 -9.38 -10.07
C ASN A 558 9.75 -10.71 -10.77
N LEU A 559 8.47 -10.91 -11.10
CA LEU A 559 8.02 -12.15 -11.75
C LEU A 559 8.26 -12.07 -13.27
N LYS A 560 9.12 -12.94 -13.80
CA LYS A 560 9.41 -13.16 -15.22
C LYS A 560 9.68 -14.64 -15.48
N SER A 561 9.61 -15.11 -16.73
CA SER A 561 9.81 -16.54 -17.04
C SER A 561 11.21 -17.04 -16.63
N ASN A 562 12.22 -16.16 -16.60
CA ASN A 562 13.57 -16.49 -16.12
C ASN A 562 13.64 -16.70 -14.59
N ASN A 563 12.69 -16.16 -13.82
CA ASN A 563 12.65 -16.26 -12.35
C ASN A 563 11.67 -17.37 -11.88
N VAL A 564 11.25 -18.23 -12.82
CA VAL A 564 10.48 -19.45 -12.54
C VAL A 564 11.39 -20.62 -12.89
N LEU A 565 11.98 -21.25 -11.88
CA LEU A 565 12.83 -22.43 -12.10
C LEU A 565 11.97 -23.70 -12.09
N LEU A 566 12.40 -24.70 -12.85
CA LEU A 566 11.67 -25.96 -13.02
C LEU A 566 12.48 -27.13 -12.47
N ASP A 567 11.86 -27.93 -11.60
CA ASP A 567 12.46 -29.18 -11.12
C ASP A 567 12.37 -30.31 -12.17
N ALA A 568 12.83 -31.51 -11.80
CA ALA A 568 12.83 -32.67 -12.70
C ALA A 568 11.43 -33.04 -13.23
N ASP A 569 10.37 -32.72 -12.49
CA ASP A 569 8.97 -33.03 -12.79
C ASP A 569 8.22 -31.86 -13.44
N PHE A 570 8.93 -30.80 -13.85
CA PHE A 570 8.36 -29.54 -14.34
C PHE A 570 7.44 -28.86 -13.31
N GLN A 571 7.68 -29.07 -12.01
CA GLN A 571 7.06 -28.22 -10.99
C GLN A 571 7.78 -26.87 -10.97
N PRO A 572 7.03 -25.75 -11.01
CA PRO A 572 7.62 -24.43 -10.92
C PRO A 572 7.97 -24.08 -9.47
N LYS A 573 9.17 -23.52 -9.29
CA LYS A 573 9.63 -22.89 -8.06
C LYS A 573 9.95 -21.43 -8.35
N LEU A 574 9.37 -20.54 -7.57
CA LEU A 574 9.60 -19.10 -7.69
C LEU A 574 10.95 -18.72 -7.06
N THR A 575 11.73 -17.89 -7.75
CA THR A 575 13.03 -17.35 -7.29
C THR A 575 13.03 -15.83 -7.29
N ASP A 576 14.07 -15.20 -6.76
CA ASP A 576 14.28 -13.74 -6.85
C ASP A 576 13.13 -12.90 -6.27
N PHE A 577 12.37 -13.48 -5.34
CA PHE A 577 11.37 -12.80 -4.54
C PHE A 577 12.03 -12.19 -3.30
N ALA A 578 11.45 -11.11 -2.76
CA ALA A 578 11.97 -10.37 -1.61
C ALA A 578 13.38 -9.75 -1.80
N LEU A 579 13.85 -9.60 -3.05
CA LEU A 579 15.12 -8.94 -3.37
C LEU A 579 15.21 -7.53 -2.78
N ASP A 580 14.11 -6.78 -2.81
CA ASP A 580 13.95 -5.47 -2.17
C ASP A 580 14.33 -5.47 -0.69
N ARG A 581 14.09 -6.58 0.02
CA ARG A 581 14.48 -6.75 1.43
C ARG A 581 15.94 -7.16 1.62
N ILE A 582 16.56 -7.73 0.60
CA ILE A 582 17.94 -8.22 0.64
C ILE A 582 18.94 -7.12 0.27
N ILE A 583 18.66 -6.36 -0.79
CA ILE A 583 19.59 -5.35 -1.34
C ILE A 583 19.16 -3.91 -1.05
N GLY A 584 18.00 -3.72 -0.42
CA GLY A 584 17.39 -2.41 -0.16
C GLY A 584 16.59 -1.89 -1.36
N GLU A 585 15.51 -1.14 -1.08
CA GLU A 585 14.56 -0.66 -2.10
C GLU A 585 15.23 0.18 -3.19
N ASN A 586 16.18 1.07 -2.85
CA ASN A 586 16.85 1.93 -3.83
C ASN A 586 17.73 1.12 -4.80
N THR A 587 18.50 0.17 -4.27
CA THR A 587 19.32 -0.74 -5.08
C THR A 587 18.43 -1.64 -5.94
N PHE A 588 17.32 -2.15 -5.39
CA PHE A 588 16.34 -2.93 -6.13
C PHE A 588 15.72 -2.14 -7.28
N GLN A 589 15.30 -0.90 -7.06
CA GLN A 589 14.79 -0.04 -8.14
C GLN A 589 15.87 0.25 -9.20
N SER A 590 17.13 0.44 -8.79
CA SER A 590 18.24 0.60 -9.73
C SER A 590 18.51 -0.68 -10.55
N VAL A 591 18.40 -1.86 -9.94
CA VAL A 591 18.54 -3.16 -10.63
C VAL A 591 17.41 -3.35 -11.63
N ILE A 592 16.16 -3.13 -11.22
CA ILE A 592 14.99 -3.23 -12.10
C ILE A 592 15.04 -2.18 -13.22
N ALA A 593 15.53 -0.96 -12.95
CA ALA A 593 15.71 0.09 -13.98
C ALA A 593 16.87 -0.21 -14.94
N SER A 594 17.91 -0.93 -14.47
CA SER A 594 19.03 -1.38 -15.29
C SER A 594 18.69 -2.57 -16.20
N GLU A 595 17.65 -3.33 -15.85
CA GLU A 595 17.07 -4.41 -16.69
C GLU A 595 16.26 -3.83 -17.86
N SER A 596 16.88 -3.05 -18.73
CA SER A 596 16.34 -2.45 -19.97
C SER A 596 15.02 -1.66 -19.82
N ALA A 597 15.02 -0.41 -20.29
CA ALA A 597 13.80 0.41 -20.45
C ALA A 597 12.81 -0.14 -21.52
N SER A 598 12.94 -1.42 -21.89
CA SER A 598 12.16 -2.14 -22.91
C SER A 598 11.66 -3.49 -22.41
N SER A 599 11.79 -3.81 -21.11
CA SER A 599 11.26 -5.04 -20.52
C SER A 599 9.73 -5.07 -20.60
N CYS A 600 9.19 -6.10 -21.25
CA CYS A 600 7.75 -6.29 -21.46
C CYS A 600 6.97 -6.64 -20.18
N TYR A 601 7.68 -6.87 -19.06
CA TYR A 601 7.10 -7.17 -17.75
C TYR A 601 6.89 -5.91 -16.89
N LEU A 602 7.29 -4.74 -17.38
CA LEU A 602 7.11 -3.45 -16.71
C LEU A 602 5.79 -2.80 -17.13
N ALA A 603 4.98 -2.37 -16.16
CA ALA A 603 3.81 -1.54 -16.42
C ALA A 603 4.25 -0.15 -16.93
N PRO A 604 3.49 0.52 -17.84
CA PRO A 604 3.87 1.83 -18.43
C PRO A 604 4.21 2.93 -17.42
N ALA A 605 3.78 2.78 -16.15
CA ALA A 605 4.10 3.67 -15.05
C ALA A 605 5.59 3.67 -14.60
N LEU A 606 6.46 2.85 -15.22
CA LEU A 606 7.91 2.83 -14.97
C LEU A 606 8.75 3.47 -16.10
N LEU A 607 8.14 3.89 -17.21
CA LEU A 607 8.84 4.53 -18.35
C LEU A 607 8.75 6.07 -18.36
N ILE A 608 8.23 6.66 -17.29
CA ILE A 608 8.18 8.11 -17.14
C ILE A 608 9.55 8.58 -16.61
N PRO A 609 10.18 9.62 -17.20
CA PRO A 609 11.49 10.10 -16.77
C PRO A 609 11.50 10.45 -15.27
N ALA A 610 12.70 10.46 -14.67
CA ALA A 610 13.02 10.65 -13.25
C ALA A 610 12.54 11.98 -12.58
N SER A 611 11.47 12.59 -13.09
CA SER A 611 10.83 13.82 -12.62
C SER A 611 9.45 13.61 -12.00
N VAL A 612 9.03 12.37 -11.67
CA VAL A 612 7.79 12.09 -10.93
C VAL A 612 8.11 11.51 -9.54
N PRO A 613 7.56 12.04 -8.43
CA PRO A 613 7.84 11.56 -7.08
C PRO A 613 7.33 10.13 -6.86
N SER A 614 8.11 9.33 -6.13
CA SER A 614 7.92 7.89 -5.84
C SER A 614 6.69 7.51 -5.00
N ARG A 615 5.60 8.29 -5.05
CA ARG A 615 4.45 8.20 -4.11
C ARG A 615 3.14 7.71 -4.70
N MET A 616 3.07 7.49 -6.00
CA MET A 616 1.81 7.07 -6.66
C MET A 616 1.57 5.55 -6.66
N TRP A 617 2.29 4.78 -5.83
CA TRP A 617 2.21 3.31 -5.80
C TRP A 617 2.45 2.68 -4.40
N SER A 618 1.64 3.04 -3.41
CA SER A 618 1.43 2.25 -2.18
C SER A 618 0.11 2.71 -1.55
N HIS A 619 -0.92 1.92 -1.23
CA HIS A 619 -1.05 0.51 -0.88
C HIS A 619 -2.26 -0.13 -1.63
N GLU A 620 -2.22 -1.45 -1.78
CA GLU A 620 -3.22 -2.34 -2.39
C GLU A 620 -3.60 -2.19 -3.87
N LYS A 621 -4.03 -1.02 -4.38
CA LYS A 621 -4.57 -0.93 -5.76
C LYS A 621 -3.50 -1.03 -6.85
N GLY A 622 -2.39 -0.32 -6.73
CA GLY A 622 -1.28 -0.38 -7.70
C GLY A 622 -0.56 -1.74 -7.73
N HIS A 623 -0.37 -2.37 -6.57
CA HIS A 623 0.20 -3.71 -6.53
C HIS A 623 -0.74 -4.76 -7.14
N ARG A 624 -2.07 -4.65 -6.96
CA ARG A 624 -3.03 -5.52 -7.66
C ARG A 624 -2.89 -5.39 -9.18
N THR A 625 -2.75 -4.19 -9.74
CA THR A 625 -2.61 -4.00 -11.20
C THR A 625 -1.26 -4.53 -11.74
N LYS A 626 -0.14 -4.33 -11.00
CA LYS A 626 1.16 -4.92 -11.35
C LYS A 626 1.16 -6.47 -11.30
N ARG A 627 0.44 -7.06 -10.34
CA ARG A 627 0.33 -8.53 -10.11
C ARG A 627 -0.29 -9.27 -11.30
N HIS A 628 -1.33 -8.71 -11.90
CA HIS A 628 -2.02 -9.35 -13.03
C HIS A 628 -1.25 -9.20 -14.33
N LEU A 629 -0.46 -8.12 -14.48
CA LEU A 629 0.31 -7.87 -15.70
C LEU A 629 1.49 -8.85 -15.84
N GLN A 630 2.33 -9.00 -14.82
CA GLN A 630 3.50 -9.90 -14.87
C GLN A 630 3.10 -11.36 -15.03
N LEU A 631 2.09 -11.82 -14.29
CA LEU A 631 1.55 -13.17 -14.46
C LEU A 631 0.93 -13.35 -15.85
N GLY A 632 0.22 -12.34 -16.36
CA GLY A 632 -0.35 -12.35 -17.71
C GLY A 632 0.72 -12.50 -18.81
N VAL A 633 1.86 -11.82 -18.69
CA VAL A 633 2.97 -11.94 -19.64
C VAL A 633 3.60 -13.34 -19.58
N VAL A 634 3.89 -13.87 -18.39
CA VAL A 634 4.44 -15.23 -18.24
C VAL A 634 3.48 -16.29 -18.81
N LEU A 635 2.17 -16.12 -18.60
CA LEU A 635 1.17 -17.00 -19.20
C LEU A 635 1.17 -16.90 -20.73
N LEU A 636 1.26 -15.69 -21.29
CA LEU A 636 1.35 -15.51 -22.75
C LEU A 636 2.61 -16.15 -23.35
N GLU A 637 3.76 -16.04 -22.70
CA GLU A 637 4.98 -16.72 -23.17
C GLU A 637 4.83 -18.24 -23.12
N LEU A 638 4.22 -18.76 -22.05
CA LEU A 638 3.96 -20.19 -21.89
C LEU A 638 2.94 -20.72 -22.89
N LEU A 639 1.95 -19.92 -23.29
CA LEU A 639 0.93 -20.26 -24.29
C LEU A 639 1.51 -20.19 -25.70
N THR A 640 2.20 -19.09 -26.02
CA THR A 640 2.72 -18.83 -27.37
C THR A 640 4.04 -19.53 -27.67
N GLY A 641 4.77 -19.97 -26.64
CA GLY A 641 6.12 -20.50 -26.80
C GLY A 641 7.13 -19.46 -27.28
N ARG A 642 6.83 -18.17 -27.12
CA ARG A 642 7.70 -17.06 -27.52
C ARG A 642 8.03 -16.22 -26.30
N GLN A 643 9.32 -15.92 -26.11
CA GLN A 643 9.75 -14.99 -25.07
C GLN A 643 9.33 -13.55 -25.40
N ALA A 644 8.95 -12.82 -24.36
CA ALA A 644 8.56 -11.41 -24.44
C ALA A 644 9.78 -10.49 -24.68
N GLU A 645 10.98 -10.92 -24.25
CA GLU A 645 12.24 -10.19 -24.43
C GLU A 645 13.14 -10.93 -25.41
N LYS A 646 13.10 -10.60 -26.71
CA LYS A 646 14.11 -11.06 -27.68
C LYS A 646 15.22 -10.02 -27.81
N LYS A 647 16.48 -10.45 -27.65
CA LYS A 647 17.66 -9.68 -28.07
C LYS A 647 17.58 -9.46 -29.58
N GLU A 648 17.75 -8.23 -30.03
CA GLU A 648 17.67 -7.86 -31.44
C GLU A 648 18.60 -8.72 -32.30
N SER A 649 18.00 -9.57 -33.12
CA SER A 649 18.60 -10.07 -34.35
C SER A 649 17.58 -9.87 -35.45
N GLU A 650 18.03 -9.20 -36.49
CA GLU A 650 17.30 -8.81 -37.70
C GLU A 650 16.39 -9.92 -38.22
N GLU A 651 15.08 -9.75 -38.11
CA GLU A 651 14.15 -10.20 -39.14
C GLU A 651 12.78 -9.54 -38.96
N ALA A 652 12.37 -8.84 -40.02
CA ALA A 652 11.14 -8.08 -40.09
C ALA A 652 9.93 -9.02 -40.14
N SER A 653 9.36 -9.34 -38.98
CA SER A 653 7.95 -9.71 -38.87
C SER A 653 7.37 -9.09 -37.60
N ILE A 654 6.29 -8.33 -37.78
CA ILE A 654 5.68 -7.49 -36.75
C ILE A 654 4.98 -8.41 -35.74
N ASP A 655 5.57 -8.49 -34.54
CA ASP A 655 5.21 -9.42 -33.46
C ASP A 655 3.87 -9.05 -32.79
N VAL A 656 3.01 -10.04 -32.53
CA VAL A 656 1.73 -9.88 -31.80
C VAL A 656 1.99 -9.33 -30.39
N VAL A 657 3.14 -9.66 -29.80
CA VAL A 657 3.61 -9.12 -28.52
C VAL A 657 3.89 -7.61 -28.61
N LYS A 658 4.46 -7.13 -29.74
CA LYS A 658 4.65 -5.69 -30.02
C LYS A 658 3.34 -4.97 -30.34
N ARG A 659 2.33 -5.66 -30.89
CA ARG A 659 1.00 -5.08 -31.18
C ARG A 659 0.20 -4.82 -29.89
N GLY A 660 0.33 -5.69 -28.88
CA GLY A 660 -0.23 -5.46 -27.54
C GLY A 660 0.33 -4.20 -26.86
N HIS A 661 1.59 -3.85 -27.14
CA HIS A 661 2.27 -2.70 -26.54
C HIS A 661 1.92 -1.34 -27.18
N ARG A 662 1.70 -1.28 -28.51
CA ARG A 662 1.31 0.01 -29.14
C ARG A 662 -0.11 0.47 -28.76
N CYS A 663 -1.01 -0.44 -28.41
CA CYS A 663 -2.32 -0.07 -27.87
C CYS A 663 -2.29 0.38 -26.40
N ALA A 664 -1.27 -0.02 -25.62
CA ALA A 664 -1.18 0.31 -24.20
C ALA A 664 -0.72 1.77 -23.93
N MET A 665 -0.16 2.47 -24.92
CA MET A 665 0.19 3.90 -24.81
C MET A 665 -0.98 4.86 -25.08
N SER A 666 -2.20 4.34 -25.31
CA SER A 666 -3.42 5.14 -25.43
C SER A 666 -4.50 4.58 -24.51
N LEU A 667 -4.36 4.79 -23.20
CA LEU A 667 -5.43 4.55 -22.22
C LEU A 667 -6.52 5.64 -22.29
N LYS A 668 -7.11 5.82 -23.48
CA LYS A 668 -8.35 6.56 -23.68
C LYS A 668 -9.48 5.73 -24.31
N HIS A 669 -9.25 4.48 -24.74
CA HIS A 669 -10.31 3.68 -25.36
C HIS A 669 -10.14 2.18 -25.03
N PHE A 670 -10.91 1.69 -24.05
CA PHE A 670 -11.06 0.26 -23.81
C PHE A 670 -11.98 -0.43 -24.85
N SER A 671 -12.64 0.36 -25.73
CA SER A 671 -13.50 -0.12 -26.83
C SER A 671 -12.75 -0.57 -28.09
N LEU A 672 -11.42 -0.38 -28.17
CA LEU A 672 -10.61 -0.84 -29.31
C LEU A 672 -10.07 -2.27 -29.15
N TRP A 673 -10.26 -2.88 -27.98
CA TRP A 673 -9.85 -4.26 -27.71
C TRP A 673 -10.81 -5.29 -28.34
N GLU A 674 -12.09 -4.93 -28.57
CA GLU A 674 -13.09 -5.78 -29.23
C GLU A 674 -12.85 -5.99 -30.73
N THR A 675 -12.16 -5.07 -31.41
CA THR A 675 -11.96 -5.12 -32.87
C THR A 675 -10.68 -5.85 -33.28
N SER A 676 -9.65 -5.91 -32.42
CA SER A 676 -8.36 -6.54 -32.78
C SER A 676 -8.29 -8.05 -32.57
N LEU A 677 -9.24 -8.64 -31.85
CA LEU A 677 -9.37 -10.10 -31.70
C LEU A 677 -10.10 -10.76 -32.88
N GLN A 678 -10.74 -9.99 -33.77
CA GLN A 678 -11.36 -10.49 -34.99
C GLN A 678 -10.34 -10.78 -36.11
N ASP A 679 -9.11 -10.25 -36.01
CA ASP A 679 -8.08 -10.32 -37.06
C ASP A 679 -6.97 -11.35 -36.79
N VAL A 680 -7.12 -12.21 -35.76
CA VAL A 680 -6.16 -13.28 -35.49
C VAL A 680 -6.70 -14.59 -36.10
N GLU A 681 -6.24 -14.90 -37.31
CA GLU A 681 -6.39 -16.25 -37.89
C GLU A 681 -5.67 -17.26 -36.97
N PHE A 682 -6.44 -17.97 -36.15
CA PHE A 682 -5.96 -19.16 -35.46
C PHE A 682 -5.70 -20.23 -36.51
N SER A 683 -4.42 -20.57 -36.73
CA SER A 683 -4.05 -21.75 -37.50
C SER A 683 -4.79 -22.96 -36.91
N ALA A 684 -5.61 -23.59 -37.74
CA ALA A 684 -6.53 -24.65 -37.39
C ALA A 684 -5.87 -25.83 -36.66
N SER A 685 -6.15 -25.95 -35.35
CA SER A 685 -6.33 -27.22 -34.61
C SER A 685 -6.42 -26.94 -33.10
N VAL A 686 -7.44 -26.20 -32.65
CA VAL A 686 -7.77 -26.15 -31.22
C VAL A 686 -8.99 -27.05 -31.02
N ASP A 687 -8.73 -28.17 -30.34
CA ASP A 687 -9.73 -29.19 -30.01
C ASP A 687 -10.84 -28.60 -29.12
N SER A 688 -12.10 -28.93 -29.40
CA SER A 688 -13.27 -28.36 -28.72
C SER A 688 -13.30 -28.64 -27.21
N SER A 689 -12.51 -29.62 -26.75
CA SER A 689 -12.26 -29.94 -25.35
C SER A 689 -11.54 -28.81 -24.59
N VAL A 690 -10.68 -28.04 -25.27
CA VAL A 690 -9.88 -26.95 -24.70
C VAL A 690 -10.74 -25.72 -24.40
N LEU A 691 -11.76 -25.45 -25.21
CA LEU A 691 -12.71 -24.36 -25.01
C LEU A 691 -13.64 -24.61 -23.82
N SER A 692 -14.09 -25.85 -23.62
CA SER A 692 -14.89 -26.24 -22.45
C SER A 692 -14.11 -26.21 -21.14
N GLU A 693 -12.79 -26.43 -21.18
CA GLU A 693 -11.94 -26.30 -20.00
C GLU A 693 -11.69 -24.82 -19.64
N LEU A 694 -11.54 -23.93 -20.62
CA LEU A 694 -11.44 -22.47 -20.42
C LEU A 694 -12.69 -21.86 -19.75
N GLU A 695 -13.88 -22.37 -20.05
CA GLU A 695 -15.12 -21.99 -19.33
C GLU A 695 -15.09 -22.45 -17.86
N ALA A 696 -14.55 -23.65 -17.58
CA ALA A 696 -14.35 -24.13 -16.22
C ALA A 696 -13.30 -23.30 -15.45
N TYR A 697 -12.26 -22.79 -16.12
CA TYR A 697 -11.27 -21.88 -15.52
C TYR A 697 -11.86 -20.54 -15.10
N THR A 698 -12.80 -20.01 -15.88
CA THR A 698 -13.53 -18.78 -15.51
C THR A 698 -14.36 -19.01 -14.24
N LEU A 699 -14.97 -20.20 -14.09
CA LEU A 699 -15.74 -20.61 -12.91
C LEU A 699 -14.89 -20.87 -11.66
N ILE A 700 -13.67 -21.41 -11.80
CA ILE A 700 -12.71 -21.62 -10.69
C ILE A 700 -12.14 -20.28 -10.20
N LEU A 701 -11.89 -19.32 -11.10
CA LEU A 701 -11.49 -17.96 -10.77
C LEU A 701 -12.61 -17.21 -10.02
N ILE A 702 -13.88 -17.50 -10.31
CA ILE A 702 -15.05 -16.92 -9.62
C ILE A 702 -15.24 -17.50 -8.20
N HIS A 703 -14.97 -18.79 -7.98
CA HIS A 703 -15.24 -19.46 -6.69
C HIS A 703 -14.20 -19.22 -5.58
N SER A 704 -13.06 -18.58 -5.88
CA SER A 704 -11.94 -18.39 -4.94
C SER A 704 -11.98 -17.07 -4.15
N ASN A 705 -13.12 -16.35 -4.15
CA ASN A 705 -13.37 -15.12 -3.36
C ASN A 705 -12.25 -14.05 -3.48
N LEU A 706 -11.61 -14.00 -4.64
CA LEU A 706 -10.46 -13.14 -4.91
C LEU A 706 -10.73 -12.09 -6.00
N PHE A 707 -11.98 -11.75 -6.31
CA PHE A 707 -12.25 -10.68 -7.29
C PHE A 707 -13.56 -9.95 -7.00
N TYR A 708 -13.45 -8.64 -6.70
CA TYR A 708 -14.48 -7.64 -6.99
C TYR A 708 -14.08 -6.96 -8.30
N MET A 709 -14.40 -7.60 -9.43
CA MET A 709 -14.68 -6.94 -10.69
C MET A 709 -15.93 -7.59 -11.26
N LYS A 710 -16.92 -6.78 -11.62
CA LYS A 710 -18.08 -7.23 -12.42
C LYS A 710 -17.55 -7.68 -13.79
N LEU A 711 -17.38 -8.98 -13.98
CA LEU A 711 -17.31 -9.57 -15.31
C LEU A 711 -18.75 -9.70 -15.80
N TYR A 712 -19.13 -8.93 -16.83
CA TYR A 712 -20.33 -9.22 -17.60
C TYR A 712 -20.13 -10.57 -18.33
N PRO A 713 -21.18 -11.39 -18.49
CA PRO A 713 -21.03 -12.75 -19.01
C PRO A 713 -20.60 -12.76 -20.48
N VAL A 714 -19.65 -13.63 -20.80
CA VAL A 714 -19.07 -13.92 -22.13
C VAL A 714 -20.07 -14.68 -23.02
N SER A 715 -21.34 -14.28 -23.05
CA SER A 715 -22.39 -15.00 -23.78
C SER A 715 -22.58 -14.54 -25.23
N TRP A 716 -21.78 -13.58 -25.73
CA TRP A 716 -21.98 -12.97 -27.06
C TRP A 716 -20.97 -13.41 -28.14
N MET A 717 -20.11 -14.41 -27.87
CA MET A 717 -19.08 -14.89 -28.82
C MET A 717 -19.49 -16.11 -29.68
N PHE A 718 -20.76 -16.52 -29.70
CA PHE A 718 -21.21 -17.64 -30.52
C PHE A 718 -22.34 -17.22 -31.48
N ASP A 719 -22.01 -16.93 -32.75
CA ASP A 719 -22.97 -17.06 -33.87
C ASP A 719 -22.94 -18.52 -34.36
N PRO A 720 -24.04 -19.29 -34.25
CA PRO A 720 -24.13 -20.67 -34.70
C PRO A 720 -24.35 -20.81 -36.22
N ARG A 721 -23.80 -19.93 -37.04
CA ARG A 721 -23.84 -20.05 -38.50
C ARG A 721 -22.46 -20.34 -39.05
N GLY A 722 -22.13 -21.63 -39.02
CA GLY A 722 -20.90 -22.16 -39.56
C GLY A 722 -20.64 -21.77 -41.02
N ARG A 723 -19.36 -21.57 -41.32
CA ARG A 723 -18.74 -21.88 -42.60
C ARG A 723 -17.23 -21.95 -42.42
N GLN A 724 -16.75 -23.17 -42.71
CA GLN A 724 -15.40 -23.76 -42.75
C GLN A 724 -14.21 -22.98 -42.18
#